data_AF-A0A6J1NNQ5-F1
#
_entry.id   AF-A0A6J1NNQ5-F1
#
_cell.length_a   1.000
_cell.length_b   1.000
_cell.length_c   1.000
_cell.angle_alpha   90.00
_cell.angle_beta   90.00
_cell.angle_gamma   90.00
#
_symmetry.space_group_name_H-M   'P 1'
#
loop_
_entity.id
_entity.type
_entity.pdbx_description
1 polymer ?
#
loop_
_entity_poly.entity_id
_entity_poly.type
_entity_poly.pdbx_seq_one_letter_code
_entity_poly.pdbx_strand_id
1 'polypeptide(L)'
;MKSDKKSKTPIPAVTKNIATMDINYSDSKDELARESTAEESEPERGNWTGRFDFLLSLLGYSVGLGNVWRFPYLCYNNGGGAFLIPFTIMLIIAGLPLMFMELSFGQYAALGPVAVYNRFCPLFRGLGYGMVIVSSIVMLYYNLIIAWTIYYMVVSFASIFYQLPWQNCDADWSTKYCYSYEAADKCEASNGTYYLRQCLNHSYVLLNNITALADVAIRKPPAEEYFTNQVLGLSSGIEETGQIRWGMAACLFAAWLIVFLCLCKGVQSSGKVVYFTALFPYVVLVILFFRGVTLPGASTGILFYLTPDFSRLANAQVWGDAAVQIFFALSPAWGGLITLSSYNKFSNNCYIDSLIVAVSNIATSFFAGLVIFSVIGFLAHELEVSVDRVVDQGAGLAFIVYPEVVTRLPVSPLWSILFFVMLLTLGLDSQFALMETVTTAILDRFPSFRQKKVWVVLTVAVFGYIGGLIFTTNSGMYWLQLMDKYAANWSVLIIAIGECILIAWIYGAEKFCRDIQRMIGKQSKLWVIFWSAMWRLITPAALVFILVFNWIEYKPASYGQYVYPMWADAVGWTLGVLPIVVVVLMAVDQICSGPDDLTIMEKARMLARPTEEWGPSAAACSAVLRTETELSPPVLLLHGRPVLRERGA
;
A
#
# COMPACT_ATOMS: atom_id res chain seq x y z
N MET A 1 103.68 -8.21 27.16
CA MET A 1 104.31 -7.26 26.21
C MET A 1 103.48 -5.98 26.26
N LYS A 2 103.97 -4.98 27.04
CA LYS A 2 103.63 -3.54 27.19
C LYS A 2 102.14 -3.10 27.16
N SER A 3 101.60 -2.21 28.02
CA SER A 3 102.05 -1.38 29.16
C SER A 3 100.86 -0.47 29.55
N ASP A 4 100.58 -0.29 30.85
CA ASP A 4 100.05 0.92 31.55
C ASP A 4 98.70 1.58 31.11
N LYS A 5 97.90 2.34 31.88
CA LYS A 5 97.71 2.71 33.30
C LYS A 5 96.43 3.59 33.38
N LYS A 6 95.80 3.62 34.56
CA LYS A 6 95.19 4.78 35.28
C LYS A 6 93.91 5.49 34.76
N SER A 7 92.93 5.47 35.67
CA SER A 7 91.97 6.53 36.05
C SER A 7 92.48 7.98 35.98
N LYS A 8 91.62 8.93 35.53
CA LYS A 8 91.21 10.18 36.23
C LYS A 8 90.49 11.18 35.28
N THR A 9 89.38 11.75 35.76
CA THR A 9 88.74 13.05 35.37
C THR A 9 89.72 14.24 35.53
N PRO A 10 89.53 15.53 35.06
CA PRO A 10 88.29 16.33 34.79
C PRO A 10 88.31 17.45 33.64
N ILE A 11 87.12 18.04 33.30
CA ILE A 11 86.71 19.50 33.08
C ILE A 11 87.56 20.46 32.15
N PRO A 12 87.07 21.56 31.48
CA PRO A 12 85.77 21.96 30.85
C PRO A 12 85.90 22.61 29.43
N ALA A 13 84.77 22.86 28.72
CA ALA A 13 84.53 24.13 28.01
C ALA A 13 83.02 24.38 27.74
N VAL A 14 82.61 25.59 28.08
CA VAL A 14 81.29 26.25 28.00
C VAL A 14 80.84 26.35 26.51
N THR A 15 79.57 26.20 26.11
CA THR A 15 78.53 27.27 26.08
C THR A 15 77.13 26.72 25.65
N LYS A 16 76.09 27.05 26.42
CA LYS A 16 74.64 27.29 26.14
C LYS A 16 73.92 26.61 24.94
N ASN A 17 72.87 25.83 25.21
CA ASN A 17 71.45 26.27 25.18
C ASN A 17 70.50 25.10 25.54
N ILE A 18 69.47 25.39 26.33
CA ILE A 18 68.44 24.48 26.83
C ILE A 18 67.30 24.38 25.81
N ALA A 19 66.85 23.17 25.49
CA ALA A 19 65.50 22.90 25.01
C ALA A 19 64.98 21.61 25.67
N THR A 20 63.88 21.75 26.41
CA THR A 20 63.09 20.67 27.03
C THR A 20 62.36 19.88 25.95
N MET A 21 62.33 18.54 26.07
CA MET A 21 61.53 17.68 25.21
C MET A 21 60.72 16.70 26.08
N ASP A 22 59.40 16.90 26.07
CA ASP A 22 58.39 16.18 26.82
C ASP A 22 58.17 14.76 26.26
N ILE A 23 57.96 13.80 27.16
CA ILE A 23 57.62 12.40 26.84
C ILE A 23 56.10 12.31 26.65
N ASN A 24 55.67 12.01 25.42
CA ASN A 24 54.26 11.93 25.05
C ASN A 24 53.68 10.54 25.38
N TYR A 25 52.74 10.49 26.32
CA TYR A 25 52.00 9.28 26.77
C TYR A 25 50.73 9.01 25.93
N SER A 26 50.62 9.61 24.74
CA SER A 26 49.37 9.65 23.95
C SER A 26 49.18 8.51 22.94
N ASP A 27 50.24 7.83 22.49
CA ASP A 27 50.13 6.91 21.34
C ASP A 27 49.55 5.52 21.67
N SER A 28 49.58 5.10 22.94
CA SER A 28 49.12 3.75 23.33
C SER A 28 47.59 3.61 23.49
N LYS A 29 46.86 4.72 23.61
CA LYS A 29 45.39 4.70 23.63
C LYS A 29 44.77 4.70 22.23
N ASP A 30 45.46 5.29 21.25
CA ASP A 30 44.96 5.36 19.87
C ASP A 30 45.15 4.04 19.11
N GLU A 31 46.16 3.22 19.45
CA GLU A 31 46.29 1.86 18.91
C GLU A 31 45.26 0.89 19.50
N LEU A 32 45.00 0.94 20.82
CA LEU A 32 43.95 0.11 21.44
C LEU A 32 42.53 0.51 21.01
N ALA A 33 42.30 1.78 20.65
CA ALA A 33 41.02 2.27 20.12
C ALA A 33 40.82 1.96 18.62
N ARG A 34 41.91 1.75 17.86
CA ARG A 34 41.85 1.34 16.45
C ARG A 34 41.61 -0.16 16.29
N GLU A 35 42.06 -0.99 17.23
CA GLU A 35 41.73 -2.43 17.20
C GLU A 35 40.31 -2.73 17.69
N SER A 36 39.68 -1.86 18.50
CA SER A 36 38.28 -2.03 18.94
C SER A 36 37.23 -1.46 17.98
N THR A 37 37.62 -0.96 16.80
CA THR A 37 36.70 -0.39 15.79
C THR A 37 36.68 -1.18 14.48
N ALA A 38 37.26 -2.38 14.47
CA ALA A 38 37.22 -3.32 13.36
C ALA A 38 36.19 -4.45 13.57
N GLU A 39 35.14 -4.22 14.36
CA GLU A 39 33.88 -4.93 14.08
C GLU A 39 33.37 -4.36 12.76
N GLU A 40 33.30 -5.19 11.71
CA GLU A 40 32.66 -4.80 10.44
C GLU A 40 31.29 -4.21 10.76
N SER A 41 31.18 -2.87 10.71
CA SER A 41 29.92 -2.20 10.95
C SER A 41 28.94 -2.71 9.91
N GLU A 42 27.82 -3.30 10.36
CA GLU A 42 26.83 -3.82 9.43
C GLU A 42 26.47 -2.72 8.42
N PRO A 43 26.42 -3.03 7.11
CA PRO A 43 26.09 -2.05 6.10
C PRO A 43 24.76 -1.36 6.45
N GLU A 44 24.78 -0.03 6.49
CA GLU A 44 23.61 0.77 6.88
C GLU A 44 22.44 0.54 5.92
N ARG A 45 21.23 0.42 6.49
CA ARG A 45 19.98 0.15 5.78
C ARG A 45 19.53 1.31 4.86
N GLY A 46 20.09 2.51 5.07
CA GLY A 46 19.69 3.76 4.43
C GLY A 46 18.49 4.40 5.13
N ASN A 47 18.29 5.71 4.91
CA ASN A 47 17.14 6.49 5.40
C ASN A 47 16.50 7.25 4.25
N TRP A 48 15.29 7.77 4.46
CA TRP A 48 14.71 8.77 3.56
C TRP A 48 15.63 9.99 3.41
N THR A 49 15.76 10.54 2.20
CA THR A 49 16.64 11.70 1.98
C THR A 49 16.00 13.00 2.47
N GLY A 50 14.66 13.06 2.52
CA GLY A 50 13.89 14.16 3.07
C GLY A 50 12.56 13.73 3.66
N ARG A 51 11.96 14.60 4.50
CA ARG A 51 10.64 14.35 5.14
C ARG A 51 9.53 14.18 4.10
N PHE A 52 9.56 14.96 3.03
CA PHE A 52 8.56 14.89 1.98
C PHE A 52 8.68 13.62 1.13
N ASP A 53 9.87 13.03 0.99
CA ASP A 53 10.02 11.71 0.37
C ASP A 53 9.15 10.67 1.12
N PHE A 54 9.23 10.65 2.46
CA PHE A 54 8.43 9.76 3.30
C PHE A 54 6.94 10.10 3.23
N LEU A 55 6.56 11.36 3.45
CA LEU A 55 5.16 11.76 3.51
C LEU A 55 4.43 11.50 2.19
N LEU A 56 5.06 11.78 1.04
CA LEU A 56 4.49 11.51 -0.27
C LEU A 56 4.45 10.01 -0.56
N SER A 57 5.46 9.23 -0.14
CA SER A 57 5.42 7.76 -0.27
C SER A 57 4.28 7.16 0.56
N LEU A 58 4.06 7.68 1.78
CA LEU A 58 2.98 7.25 2.66
C LEU A 58 1.61 7.67 2.10
N LEU A 59 1.52 8.87 1.54
CA LEU A 59 0.31 9.35 0.86
C LEU A 59 0.00 8.50 -0.37
N GLY A 60 0.97 8.25 -1.25
CA GLY A 60 0.79 7.41 -2.44
C GLY A 60 0.49 5.94 -2.11
N TYR A 61 1.01 5.42 -1.00
CA TYR A 61 0.61 4.09 -0.51
C TYR A 61 -0.85 4.06 -0.04
N SER A 62 -1.32 5.12 0.62
CA SER A 62 -2.66 5.21 1.23
C SER A 62 -3.73 5.78 0.29
N VAL A 63 -3.33 6.40 -0.82
CA VAL A 63 -4.19 6.96 -1.86
C VAL A 63 -3.91 6.21 -3.14
N GLY A 64 -4.69 5.17 -3.37
CA GLY A 64 -4.53 4.28 -4.52
C GLY A 64 -5.75 4.24 -5.41
N LEU A 65 -5.82 3.21 -6.24
CA LEU A 65 -6.94 2.98 -7.15
C LEU A 65 -8.28 2.90 -6.40
N GLY A 66 -8.28 2.32 -5.19
CA GLY A 66 -9.46 2.17 -4.32
C GLY A 66 -10.21 3.47 -4.04
N ASN A 67 -9.49 4.61 -3.99
CA ASN A 67 -10.08 5.93 -3.76
C ASN A 67 -10.87 6.42 -4.98
N VAL A 68 -10.47 6.04 -6.19
CA VAL A 68 -11.07 6.48 -7.45
C VAL A 68 -12.16 5.53 -7.92
N TRP A 69 -11.98 4.22 -7.81
CA TRP A 69 -12.88 3.25 -8.46
C TRP A 69 -13.74 2.38 -7.56
N ARG A 70 -13.59 2.51 -6.23
CA ARG A 70 -14.31 1.69 -5.24
C ARG A 70 -15.07 2.58 -4.27
N PHE A 71 -14.40 3.58 -3.68
CA PHE A 71 -15.07 4.50 -2.75
C PHE A 71 -16.32 5.18 -3.35
N PRO A 72 -16.29 5.72 -4.58
CA PRO A 72 -17.47 6.38 -5.13
C PRO A 72 -18.65 5.41 -5.27
N TYR A 73 -18.39 4.20 -5.75
CA TYR A 73 -19.38 3.14 -5.86
C TYR A 73 -19.99 2.79 -4.48
N LEU A 74 -19.15 2.58 -3.47
CA LEU A 74 -19.60 2.28 -2.11
C LEU A 74 -20.44 3.41 -1.52
N CYS A 75 -20.06 4.66 -1.75
CA CYS A 75 -20.80 5.82 -1.28
C CYS A 75 -22.23 5.80 -1.82
N TYR A 76 -22.40 5.66 -3.13
CA TYR A 76 -23.72 5.58 -3.74
C TYR A 76 -24.51 4.35 -3.24
N ASN A 77 -23.93 3.15 -3.31
CA ASN A 77 -24.61 1.90 -2.98
C ASN A 77 -25.09 1.84 -1.50
N ASN A 78 -24.39 2.55 -0.62
CA ASN A 78 -24.65 2.57 0.83
C ASN A 78 -25.32 3.86 1.33
N GLY A 79 -26.08 4.55 0.46
CA GLY A 79 -26.94 5.67 0.86
C GLY A 79 -26.37 7.05 0.55
N GLY A 80 -25.55 7.15 -0.49
CA GLY A 80 -24.96 8.40 -0.97
C GLY A 80 -24.20 9.13 0.12
N GLY A 81 -24.49 10.42 0.30
CA GLY A 81 -23.83 11.26 1.30
C GLY A 81 -23.95 10.75 2.75
N ALA A 82 -24.95 9.91 3.07
CA ALA A 82 -25.07 9.32 4.40
C ALA A 82 -23.90 8.36 4.73
N PHE A 83 -23.32 7.70 3.72
CA PHE A 83 -22.20 6.78 3.88
C PHE A 83 -20.92 7.44 4.42
N LEU A 84 -20.79 8.76 4.27
CA LEU A 84 -19.65 9.50 4.82
C LEU A 84 -19.59 9.43 6.36
N ILE A 85 -20.72 9.22 7.03
CA ILE A 85 -20.80 9.06 8.48
C ILE A 85 -20.11 7.77 8.94
N PRO A 86 -20.55 6.55 8.54
CA PRO A 86 -19.89 5.32 8.94
C PRO A 86 -18.44 5.26 8.45
N PHE A 87 -18.14 5.80 7.26
CA PHE A 87 -16.76 5.89 6.76
C PHE A 87 -15.85 6.73 7.66
N THR A 88 -16.28 7.93 8.05
CA THR A 88 -15.50 8.81 8.93
C THR A 88 -15.37 8.23 10.34
N ILE A 89 -16.42 7.61 10.87
CA ILE A 89 -16.38 6.95 12.18
C ILE A 89 -15.36 5.81 12.16
N MET A 90 -15.43 4.92 11.15
CA MET A 90 -14.51 3.79 11.01
C MET A 90 -13.06 4.25 10.80
N LEU A 91 -12.84 5.36 10.10
CA LEU A 91 -11.51 5.98 10.03
C LEU A 91 -11.02 6.38 11.42
N ILE A 92 -11.82 7.07 12.23
CA ILE A 92 -11.41 7.59 13.53
C ILE A 92 -11.17 6.46 14.55
N ILE A 93 -11.99 5.40 14.53
CA ILE A 93 -11.95 4.35 15.55
C ILE A 93 -11.10 3.13 15.17
N ALA A 94 -10.87 2.88 13.87
CA ALA A 94 -10.10 1.73 13.39
C ALA A 94 -8.92 2.14 12.52
N GLY A 95 -9.14 2.92 11.46
CA GLY A 95 -8.10 3.25 10.47
C GLY A 95 -6.94 4.06 11.05
N LEU A 96 -7.22 5.26 11.56
CA LEU A 96 -6.24 6.18 12.12
C LEU A 96 -5.50 5.58 13.33
N PRO A 97 -6.17 4.92 14.31
CA PRO A 97 -5.46 4.27 15.41
C PRO A 97 -4.47 3.18 14.96
N LEU A 98 -4.85 2.32 14.01
CA LEU A 98 -3.93 1.29 13.49
C LEU A 98 -2.77 1.91 12.72
N MET A 99 -3.06 2.86 11.82
CA MET A 99 -2.02 3.55 11.06
C MET A 99 -1.03 4.25 12.00
N PHE A 100 -1.52 4.97 13.00
CA PHE A 100 -0.65 5.64 13.97
C PHE A 100 0.17 4.64 14.80
N MET A 101 -0.41 3.49 15.16
CA MET A 101 0.28 2.40 15.85
C MET A 101 1.43 1.85 15.01
N GLU A 102 1.16 1.41 13.77
CA GLU A 102 2.19 0.81 12.89
C GLU A 102 3.29 1.80 12.53
N LEU A 103 2.96 3.06 12.22
CA LEU A 103 3.95 4.10 11.92
C LEU A 103 4.86 4.39 13.12
N SER A 104 4.29 4.43 14.33
CA SER A 104 5.05 4.61 15.56
C SER A 104 5.94 3.39 15.85
N PHE A 105 5.41 2.19 15.64
CA PHE A 105 6.08 0.93 15.92
C PHE A 105 7.28 0.71 14.99
N GLY A 106 7.11 0.92 13.69
CA GLY A 106 8.18 0.86 12.70
C GLY A 106 9.25 1.92 12.93
N GLN A 107 8.86 3.18 13.16
CA GLN A 107 9.82 4.26 13.40
C GLN A 107 10.64 4.08 14.69
N TYR A 108 10.02 3.58 15.76
CA TYR A 108 10.72 3.36 17.03
C TYR A 108 11.82 2.31 16.91
N ALA A 109 11.51 1.16 16.29
CA ALA A 109 12.43 0.04 16.16
C ALA A 109 13.42 0.21 15.00
N ALA A 110 13.08 0.99 13.96
CA ALA A 110 13.83 1.11 12.70
C ALA A 110 14.04 -0.24 11.98
N LEU A 111 13.08 -1.15 12.11
CA LEU A 111 13.07 -2.50 11.53
C LEU A 111 11.79 -2.73 10.72
N GLY A 112 11.89 -3.57 9.69
CA GLY A 112 10.74 -4.10 8.98
C GLY A 112 9.90 -5.08 9.82
N PRO A 113 8.71 -5.47 9.31
CA PRO A 113 7.69 -6.22 10.05
C PRO A 113 8.21 -7.55 10.63
N VAL A 114 8.98 -8.33 9.87
CA VAL A 114 9.52 -9.62 10.35
C VAL A 114 10.50 -9.43 11.50
N ALA A 115 11.46 -8.51 11.34
CA ALA A 115 12.51 -8.29 12.33
C ALA A 115 11.96 -7.62 13.60
N VAL A 116 11.00 -6.70 13.47
CA VAL A 116 10.41 -6.00 14.62
C VAL A 116 9.63 -6.97 15.53
N TYR A 117 8.80 -7.86 14.98
CA TYR A 117 8.06 -8.83 15.80
C TYR A 117 8.99 -9.89 16.41
N ASN A 118 10.07 -10.26 15.71
CA ASN A 118 11.07 -11.17 16.27
C ASN A 118 11.75 -10.60 17.53
N ARG A 119 11.97 -9.29 17.60
CA ARG A 119 12.55 -8.63 18.79
C ARG A 119 11.49 -8.28 19.84
N PHE A 120 10.30 -7.87 19.40
CA PHE A 120 9.23 -7.37 20.25
C PHE A 120 8.47 -8.47 20.99
N CYS A 121 8.12 -9.55 20.29
CA CYS A 121 7.40 -10.68 20.84
C CYS A 121 7.75 -11.95 20.06
N PRO A 122 8.87 -12.62 20.39
CA PRO A 122 9.35 -13.82 19.71
C PRO A 122 8.28 -14.90 19.50
N LEU A 123 7.37 -15.08 20.47
CA LEU A 123 6.27 -16.04 20.39
C LEU A 123 5.38 -15.78 19.16
N PHE A 124 5.11 -14.51 18.85
CA PHE A 124 4.27 -14.09 17.73
C PHE A 124 5.09 -13.47 16.58
N ARG A 125 6.37 -13.86 16.43
CA ARG A 125 7.21 -13.42 15.31
C ARG A 125 6.60 -13.72 13.93
N GLY A 126 5.76 -14.74 13.84
CA GLY A 126 5.04 -15.12 12.63
C GLY A 126 4.05 -14.05 12.15
N LEU A 127 3.66 -13.09 12.99
CA LEU A 127 2.77 -11.99 12.59
C LEU A 127 3.40 -11.12 11.50
N GLY A 128 4.69 -10.80 11.63
CA GLY A 128 5.44 -10.09 10.59
C GLY A 128 5.58 -10.90 9.30
N TYR A 129 5.71 -12.23 9.39
CA TYR A 129 5.70 -13.10 8.20
C TYR A 129 4.32 -13.14 7.53
N GLY A 130 3.24 -13.16 8.32
CA GLY A 130 1.88 -13.08 7.82
C GLY A 130 1.64 -11.80 6.99
N MET A 131 2.09 -10.65 7.50
CA MET A 131 2.06 -9.37 6.78
C MET A 131 2.80 -9.43 5.43
N VAL A 132 4.02 -9.99 5.43
CA VAL A 132 4.83 -10.12 4.20
C VAL A 132 4.18 -11.08 3.21
N ILE A 133 3.54 -12.16 3.66
CA ILE A 133 2.81 -13.10 2.79
C ILE A 133 1.62 -12.39 2.14
N VAL A 134 0.79 -11.68 2.92
CA VAL A 134 -0.33 -10.89 2.37
C VAL A 134 0.18 -9.91 1.33
N SER A 135 1.21 -9.11 1.67
CA SER A 135 1.81 -8.16 0.74
C SER A 135 2.36 -8.84 -0.52
N SER A 136 2.97 -10.02 -0.40
CA SER A 136 3.50 -10.77 -1.54
C SER A 136 2.40 -11.25 -2.48
N ILE A 137 1.29 -11.76 -1.93
CA ILE A 137 0.14 -12.22 -2.73
C ILE A 137 -0.49 -11.05 -3.47
N VAL A 138 -0.71 -9.92 -2.79
CA VAL A 138 -1.34 -8.74 -3.40
C VAL A 138 -0.44 -8.09 -4.44
N MET A 139 0.87 -8.03 -4.17
CA MET A 139 1.87 -7.54 -5.13
C MET A 139 1.76 -8.23 -6.49
N LEU A 140 1.50 -9.55 -6.53
CA LEU A 140 1.39 -10.32 -7.77
C LEU A 140 0.21 -9.89 -8.66
N TYR A 141 -1.02 -9.91 -8.13
CA TYR A 141 -2.20 -9.63 -8.94
C TYR A 141 -2.40 -8.12 -9.18
N TYR A 142 -1.98 -7.27 -8.25
CA TYR A 142 -2.14 -5.83 -8.40
C TYR A 142 -1.21 -5.29 -9.51
N ASN A 143 -0.05 -5.91 -9.76
CA ASN A 143 0.80 -5.49 -10.87
C ASN A 143 0.22 -5.84 -12.26
N LEU A 144 -0.75 -6.76 -12.34
CA LEU A 144 -1.53 -6.99 -13.57
C LEU A 144 -2.42 -5.78 -13.90
N ILE A 145 -2.99 -5.12 -12.89
CA ILE A 145 -3.80 -3.92 -13.09
C ILE A 145 -2.94 -2.80 -13.70
N ILE A 146 -1.68 -2.71 -13.26
CA ILE A 146 -0.69 -1.81 -13.86
C ILE A 146 -0.40 -2.23 -15.31
N ALA A 147 -0.28 -3.52 -15.59
CA ALA A 147 -0.10 -4.02 -16.96
C ALA A 147 -1.27 -3.63 -17.89
N TRP A 148 -2.51 -3.77 -17.43
CA TRP A 148 -3.69 -3.29 -18.18
C TRP A 148 -3.62 -1.78 -18.42
N THR A 149 -3.26 -1.02 -17.40
CA THR A 149 -3.10 0.43 -17.52
C THR A 149 -2.02 0.80 -18.54
N ILE A 150 -0.86 0.14 -18.53
CA ILE A 150 0.21 0.34 -19.52
C ILE A 150 -0.29 0.01 -20.92
N TYR A 151 -1.02 -1.09 -21.09
CA TYR A 151 -1.59 -1.48 -22.38
C TYR A 151 -2.49 -0.39 -22.93
N TYR A 152 -3.49 0.04 -22.16
CA TYR A 152 -4.41 1.09 -22.59
C TYR A 152 -3.67 2.41 -22.84
N MET A 153 -2.71 2.78 -21.99
CA MET A 153 -1.89 3.98 -22.18
C MET A 153 -1.14 3.94 -23.53
N VAL A 154 -0.46 2.83 -23.85
CA VAL A 154 0.28 2.68 -25.10
C VAL A 154 -0.67 2.75 -26.30
N VAL A 155 -1.83 2.10 -26.22
CA VAL A 155 -2.86 2.17 -27.27
C VAL A 155 -3.37 3.60 -27.45
N SER A 156 -3.59 4.35 -26.37
CA SER A 156 -4.03 5.75 -26.43
C SER A 156 -2.97 6.66 -27.04
N PHE A 157 -1.69 6.46 -26.73
CA PHE A 157 -0.59 7.19 -27.39
C PHE A 157 -0.49 6.88 -28.89
N ALA A 158 -0.63 5.60 -29.26
CA ALA A 158 -0.64 5.20 -30.68
C ALA A 158 -1.84 5.77 -31.44
N SER A 159 -2.94 6.04 -30.74
CA SER A 159 -4.18 6.55 -31.31
C SER A 159 -4.28 8.08 -31.31
N ILE A 160 -3.21 8.83 -31.00
CA ILE A 160 -3.23 10.32 -31.00
C ILE A 160 -3.66 10.89 -32.36
N PHE A 161 -3.21 10.27 -33.46
CA PHE A 161 -3.50 10.69 -34.83
C PHE A 161 -4.62 9.86 -35.50
N TYR A 162 -5.23 8.94 -34.75
CA TYR A 162 -6.28 8.04 -35.22
C TYR A 162 -7.46 8.07 -34.24
N GLN A 163 -8.39 7.12 -34.36
CA GLN A 163 -9.47 6.92 -33.39
C GLN A 163 -9.07 5.87 -32.35
N LEU A 164 -9.63 5.96 -31.15
CA LEU A 164 -9.41 4.95 -30.11
C LEU A 164 -10.07 3.62 -30.54
N PRO A 165 -9.42 2.45 -30.35
CA PRO A 165 -9.97 1.18 -30.79
C PRO A 165 -11.32 0.83 -30.17
N TRP A 166 -11.56 1.25 -28.93
CA TRP A 166 -12.83 1.05 -28.21
C TRP A 166 -13.88 2.14 -28.50
N GLN A 167 -13.68 2.98 -29.52
CA GLN A 167 -14.70 3.94 -29.95
C GLN A 167 -15.78 3.29 -30.82
N ASN A 168 -15.41 2.28 -31.61
CA ASN A 168 -16.28 1.63 -32.58
C ASN A 168 -16.17 0.10 -32.48
N CYS A 169 -17.19 -0.61 -32.95
CA CYS A 169 -17.21 -2.06 -32.98
C CYS A 169 -16.41 -2.59 -34.17
N ASP A 170 -15.25 -3.20 -33.92
CA ASP A 170 -14.46 -3.87 -34.97
C ASP A 170 -14.84 -5.35 -35.08
N ALA A 171 -14.88 -5.88 -36.30
CA ALA A 171 -15.23 -7.28 -36.56
C ALA A 171 -14.27 -8.28 -35.91
N ASP A 172 -13.00 -7.91 -35.71
CA ASP A 172 -11.96 -8.83 -35.22
C ASP A 172 -12.16 -9.29 -33.77
N TRP A 173 -12.76 -8.45 -32.94
CA TRP A 173 -12.94 -8.73 -31.50
C TRP A 173 -14.36 -8.52 -30.99
N SER A 174 -15.22 -7.79 -31.73
CA SER A 174 -16.59 -7.57 -31.31
C SER A 174 -17.54 -8.66 -31.81
N THR A 175 -18.57 -8.91 -31.03
CA THR A 175 -19.70 -9.78 -31.39
C THR A 175 -20.75 -8.99 -32.17
N LYS A 176 -21.80 -9.68 -32.63
CA LYS A 176 -22.97 -9.04 -33.22
C LYS A 176 -23.77 -8.17 -32.22
N TYR A 177 -23.53 -8.29 -30.92
CA TYR A 177 -24.24 -7.53 -29.89
C TYR A 177 -23.55 -6.20 -29.54
N CYS A 178 -22.37 -5.95 -30.11
CA CYS A 178 -21.68 -4.67 -29.97
C CYS A 178 -22.50 -3.55 -30.62
N TYR A 179 -22.67 -2.45 -29.88
CA TYR A 179 -23.47 -1.30 -30.27
C TYR A 179 -22.61 -0.03 -30.31
N SER A 180 -22.26 0.44 -31.51
CA SER A 180 -21.61 1.75 -31.68
C SER A 180 -22.67 2.84 -31.88
N TYR A 181 -22.69 3.82 -30.98
CA TYR A 181 -23.59 4.97 -31.06
C TYR A 181 -23.32 5.80 -32.32
N GLU A 182 -22.05 6.07 -32.65
CA GLU A 182 -21.69 6.81 -33.86
C GLU A 182 -22.17 6.10 -35.14
N ALA A 183 -22.08 4.76 -35.19
CA ALA A 183 -22.58 3.98 -36.31
C ALA A 183 -24.11 3.96 -36.37
N ALA A 184 -24.78 3.92 -35.22
CA ALA A 184 -26.22 3.99 -35.12
C ALA A 184 -26.75 5.36 -35.59
N ASP A 185 -26.16 6.46 -35.15
CA ASP A 185 -26.53 7.83 -35.54
C ASP A 185 -26.38 8.04 -37.05
N LYS A 186 -25.28 7.53 -37.64
CA LYS A 186 -25.07 7.56 -39.10
C LYS A 186 -26.10 6.72 -39.85
N CYS A 187 -26.50 5.59 -39.29
CA CYS A 187 -27.52 4.73 -39.88
C CYS A 187 -28.90 5.40 -39.85
N GLU A 188 -29.26 5.97 -38.72
CA GLU A 188 -30.52 6.71 -38.55
C GLU A 188 -30.59 7.93 -39.47
N ALA A 189 -29.47 8.66 -39.63
CA ALA A 189 -29.36 9.76 -40.59
C ALA A 189 -29.60 9.33 -42.06
N SER A 190 -29.44 8.04 -42.36
CA SER A 190 -29.73 7.44 -43.67
C SER A 190 -31.12 6.79 -43.76
N ASN A 191 -32.02 7.06 -42.80
CA ASN A 191 -33.32 6.41 -42.62
C ASN A 191 -33.23 4.88 -42.48
N GLY A 192 -32.13 4.38 -41.92
CA GLY A 192 -31.93 2.98 -41.59
C GLY A 192 -32.18 2.68 -40.11
N THR A 193 -32.29 1.41 -39.75
CA THR A 193 -32.31 0.95 -38.35
C THR A 193 -31.05 0.16 -38.07
N TYR A 194 -30.31 0.55 -37.03
CA TYR A 194 -29.10 -0.16 -36.61
C TYR A 194 -29.47 -1.37 -35.75
N TYR A 195 -29.14 -2.58 -36.22
CA TYR A 195 -29.47 -3.83 -35.56
C TYR A 195 -28.34 -4.86 -35.73
N LEU A 196 -27.94 -5.50 -34.63
CA LEU A 196 -26.89 -6.54 -34.60
C LEU A 196 -25.59 -6.17 -35.36
N ARG A 197 -25.06 -4.96 -35.10
CA ARG A 197 -23.88 -4.38 -35.76
C ARG A 197 -24.04 -4.10 -37.26
N GLN A 198 -25.27 -4.05 -37.76
CA GLN A 198 -25.56 -3.77 -39.18
C GLN A 198 -26.54 -2.61 -39.31
N CYS A 199 -26.33 -1.76 -40.32
CA CYS A 199 -27.33 -0.78 -40.73
C CYS A 199 -28.28 -1.42 -41.74
N LEU A 200 -29.57 -1.49 -41.39
CA LEU A 200 -30.59 -2.11 -42.23
C LEU A 200 -31.46 -1.03 -42.87
N ASN A 201 -31.70 -1.16 -44.18
CA ASN A 201 -32.56 -0.24 -44.92
C ASN A 201 -34.03 -0.35 -44.46
N HIS A 202 -34.74 0.77 -44.52
CA HIS A 202 -36.15 0.87 -44.12
C HIS A 202 -37.07 -0.24 -44.69
N SER A 203 -36.91 -0.59 -45.97
CA SER A 203 -37.71 -1.64 -46.62
C SER A 203 -37.53 -3.02 -45.97
N TYR A 204 -36.31 -3.36 -45.53
CA TYR A 204 -36.00 -4.64 -44.90
C TYR A 204 -36.49 -4.68 -43.45
N VAL A 205 -36.39 -3.55 -42.74
CA VAL A 205 -36.88 -3.38 -41.37
C VAL A 205 -38.39 -3.62 -41.29
N LEU A 206 -39.14 -3.03 -42.21
CA LEU A 206 -40.60 -3.19 -42.29
C LEU A 206 -41.00 -4.63 -42.62
N LEU A 207 -40.31 -5.27 -43.56
CA LEU A 207 -40.64 -6.63 -43.99
C LEU A 207 -40.46 -7.67 -42.87
N ASN A 208 -39.52 -7.42 -41.95
CA ASN A 208 -39.13 -8.35 -40.90
C ASN A 208 -39.49 -7.87 -39.47
N ASN A 209 -40.26 -6.78 -39.34
CA ASN A 209 -40.64 -6.16 -38.06
C ASN A 209 -39.46 -5.96 -37.09
N ILE A 210 -38.33 -5.48 -37.61
CA ILE A 210 -37.06 -5.43 -36.87
C ILE A 210 -37.04 -4.29 -35.84
N THR A 211 -37.87 -3.26 -36.00
CA THR A 211 -37.95 -2.11 -35.08
C THR A 211 -38.20 -2.56 -33.64
N ALA A 212 -39.22 -3.42 -33.42
CA ALA A 212 -39.52 -3.95 -32.10
C ALA A 212 -38.41 -4.89 -31.57
N LEU A 213 -37.71 -5.61 -32.45
CA LEU A 213 -36.59 -6.47 -32.08
C LEU A 213 -35.33 -5.67 -31.72
N ALA A 214 -35.11 -4.52 -32.35
CA ALA A 214 -34.00 -3.64 -32.08
C ALA A 214 -34.12 -2.93 -30.72
N ASP A 215 -35.34 -2.65 -30.28
CA ASP A 215 -35.61 -2.06 -28.96
C ASP A 215 -35.33 -3.02 -27.80
N VAL A 216 -35.61 -4.31 -28.00
CA VAL A 216 -35.40 -5.37 -26.97
C VAL A 216 -34.04 -6.05 -27.11
N ALA A 217 -33.25 -5.69 -28.14
CA ALA A 217 -31.94 -6.29 -28.37
C ALA A 217 -30.96 -6.00 -27.24
N ILE A 218 -30.14 -7.00 -26.91
CA ILE A 218 -29.00 -6.82 -26.01
C ILE A 218 -27.98 -5.94 -26.74
N ARG A 219 -27.64 -4.80 -26.12
CA ARG A 219 -26.63 -3.85 -26.60
C ARG A 219 -25.45 -3.86 -25.65
N LYS A 220 -24.26 -4.13 -26.17
CA LYS A 220 -23.00 -4.05 -25.41
C LYS A 220 -22.15 -2.88 -25.91
N PRO A 221 -21.59 -2.05 -25.03
CA PRO A 221 -20.73 -0.95 -25.45
C PRO A 221 -19.41 -1.49 -26.03
N PRO A 222 -18.82 -0.79 -27.02
CA PRO A 222 -17.58 -1.25 -27.65
C PRO A 222 -16.43 -1.37 -26.64
N ALA A 223 -16.37 -0.52 -25.62
CA ALA A 223 -15.37 -0.60 -24.56
C ALA A 223 -15.46 -1.89 -23.72
N GLU A 224 -16.68 -2.41 -23.45
CA GLU A 224 -16.86 -3.66 -22.71
C GLU A 224 -16.32 -4.84 -23.52
N GLU A 225 -16.70 -4.93 -24.79
CA GLU A 225 -16.25 -6.03 -25.65
C GLU A 225 -14.75 -5.91 -25.99
N TYR A 226 -14.22 -4.70 -26.11
CA TYR A 226 -12.78 -4.50 -26.27
C TYR A 226 -12.01 -5.04 -25.04
N PHE A 227 -12.45 -4.69 -23.82
CA PHE A 227 -11.80 -5.20 -22.62
C PHE A 227 -11.93 -6.72 -22.49
N THR A 228 -13.14 -7.25 -22.63
CA THR A 228 -13.43 -8.67 -22.40
C THR A 228 -12.85 -9.59 -23.48
N ASN A 229 -13.03 -9.25 -24.77
CA ASN A 229 -12.63 -10.11 -25.87
C ASN A 229 -11.21 -9.82 -26.35
N GLN A 230 -10.84 -8.55 -26.51
CA GLN A 230 -9.53 -8.19 -27.07
C GLN A 230 -8.43 -8.11 -26.01
N VAL A 231 -8.65 -7.43 -24.89
CA VAL A 231 -7.61 -7.28 -23.85
C VAL A 231 -7.44 -8.58 -23.08
N LEU A 232 -8.51 -9.06 -22.45
CA LEU A 232 -8.50 -10.27 -21.64
C LEU A 232 -8.54 -11.55 -22.47
N GLY A 233 -9.36 -11.57 -23.53
CA GLY A 233 -9.73 -12.82 -24.19
C GLY A 233 -10.42 -13.76 -23.20
N LEU A 234 -11.43 -13.27 -22.50
CA LEU A 234 -12.00 -13.93 -21.33
C LEU A 234 -12.52 -15.34 -21.66
N SER A 235 -12.05 -16.32 -20.89
CA SER A 235 -12.53 -17.72 -20.92
C SER A 235 -13.96 -17.84 -20.35
N SER A 236 -14.59 -19.01 -20.49
CA SER A 236 -15.94 -19.23 -19.94
C SER A 236 -15.97 -19.35 -18.40
N GLY A 237 -14.84 -19.71 -17.79
CA GLY A 237 -14.70 -19.95 -16.36
C GLY A 237 -13.24 -20.15 -15.94
N ILE A 238 -13.00 -20.33 -14.64
CA ILE A 238 -11.64 -20.51 -14.09
C ILE A 238 -11.04 -21.88 -14.45
N GLU A 239 -11.89 -22.85 -14.78
CA GLU A 239 -11.51 -24.20 -15.21
C GLU A 239 -10.78 -24.20 -16.55
N GLU A 240 -11.07 -23.22 -17.40
CA GLU A 240 -10.49 -23.08 -18.74
C GLU A 240 -9.37 -22.05 -18.72
N THR A 241 -8.17 -22.45 -18.27
CA THR A 241 -7.04 -21.51 -18.15
C THR A 241 -6.71 -20.80 -19.47
N GLY A 242 -6.85 -21.52 -20.59
CA GLY A 242 -6.55 -21.01 -21.93
C GLY A 242 -5.05 -20.82 -22.15
N GLN A 243 -4.70 -19.84 -22.98
CA GLN A 243 -3.33 -19.50 -23.34
C GLN A 243 -2.89 -18.19 -22.69
N ILE A 244 -1.57 -17.98 -22.59
CA ILE A 244 -0.99 -16.72 -22.17
C ILE A 244 -1.22 -15.68 -23.27
N ARG A 245 -1.85 -14.56 -22.94
CA ARG A 245 -1.97 -13.40 -23.82
C ARG A 245 -0.62 -12.68 -23.86
N TRP A 246 0.21 -12.97 -24.85
CA TRP A 246 1.57 -12.43 -24.95
C TRP A 246 1.66 -10.91 -24.91
N GLY A 247 0.66 -10.19 -25.44
CA GLY A 247 0.57 -8.73 -25.29
C GLY A 247 0.45 -8.29 -23.83
N MET A 248 -0.39 -8.95 -23.03
CA MET A 248 -0.50 -8.69 -21.59
C MET A 248 0.75 -9.13 -20.83
N ALA A 249 1.36 -10.26 -21.22
CA ALA A 249 2.62 -10.71 -20.63
C ALA A 249 3.77 -9.71 -20.87
N ALA A 250 3.81 -9.06 -22.05
CA ALA A 250 4.76 -7.98 -22.33
C ALA A 250 4.47 -6.72 -21.51
N CYS A 251 3.20 -6.33 -21.35
CA CYS A 251 2.83 -5.22 -20.48
C CYS A 251 3.13 -5.50 -19.00
N LEU A 252 2.96 -6.74 -18.55
CA LEU A 252 3.31 -7.17 -17.19
C LEU A 252 4.82 -7.14 -16.98
N PHE A 253 5.60 -7.56 -17.98
CA PHE A 253 7.06 -7.41 -17.96
C PHE A 253 7.46 -5.93 -17.84
N ALA A 254 6.84 -5.05 -18.63
CA ALA A 254 7.06 -3.62 -18.57
C ALA A 254 6.69 -3.03 -17.19
N ALA A 255 5.57 -3.47 -16.59
CA ALA A 255 5.17 -3.07 -15.25
C ALA A 255 6.23 -3.43 -14.20
N TRP A 256 6.67 -4.70 -14.18
CA TRP A 256 7.75 -5.14 -13.29
C TRP A 256 9.08 -4.44 -13.53
N LEU A 257 9.41 -4.13 -14.79
CA LEU A 257 10.60 -3.36 -15.14
C LEU A 257 10.53 -1.94 -14.58
N ILE A 258 9.38 -1.25 -14.71
CA ILE A 258 9.18 0.09 -14.13
C ILE A 258 9.32 0.02 -12.61
N VAL A 259 8.64 -0.93 -11.95
CA VAL A 259 8.73 -1.11 -10.49
C VAL A 259 10.18 -1.35 -10.05
N PHE A 260 10.90 -2.23 -10.74
CA PHE A 260 12.32 -2.51 -10.49
C PHE A 260 13.18 -1.24 -10.63
N LEU A 261 13.02 -0.49 -11.71
CA LEU A 261 13.81 0.73 -11.95
C LEU A 261 13.55 1.79 -10.88
N CYS A 262 12.29 1.94 -10.44
CA CYS A 262 11.91 2.88 -9.39
C CYS A 262 12.43 2.46 -8.01
N LEU A 263 12.58 1.16 -7.74
CA LEU A 263 13.04 0.60 -6.46
C LEU A 263 14.47 0.07 -6.47
N CYS A 264 15.25 0.27 -7.54
CA CYS A 264 16.59 -0.31 -7.63
C CYS A 264 17.52 0.12 -6.47
N LYS A 265 17.33 1.34 -5.92
CA LYS A 265 18.01 1.85 -4.71
C LYS A 265 17.10 1.87 -3.47
N GLY A 266 15.93 1.22 -3.55
CA GLY A 266 14.80 1.25 -2.61
C GLY A 266 14.33 2.67 -2.27
N VAL A 267 14.08 2.95 -0.98
CA VAL A 267 13.54 4.25 -0.51
C VAL A 267 14.27 5.51 -1.03
N GLN A 268 15.57 5.41 -1.36
CA GLN A 268 16.33 6.55 -1.90
C GLN A 268 15.96 6.89 -3.35
N SER A 269 15.60 5.90 -4.17
CA SER A 269 15.11 6.14 -5.54
C SER A 269 13.60 6.35 -5.57
N SER A 270 12.84 5.50 -4.88
CA SER A 270 11.38 5.62 -4.88
C SER A 270 10.93 6.94 -4.25
N GLY A 271 11.60 7.39 -3.19
CA GLY A 271 11.34 8.69 -2.56
C GLY A 271 11.48 9.90 -3.48
N LYS A 272 12.16 9.78 -4.63
CA LYS A 272 12.20 10.83 -5.66
C LYS A 272 11.15 10.66 -6.74
N VAL A 273 10.83 9.43 -7.11
CA VAL A 273 9.79 9.12 -8.09
C VAL A 273 8.40 9.54 -7.57
N VAL A 274 8.14 9.37 -6.26
CA VAL A 274 6.86 9.72 -5.61
C VAL A 274 6.44 11.18 -5.72
N TYR A 275 7.38 12.10 -5.99
CA TYR A 275 7.01 13.50 -6.25
C TYR A 275 6.15 13.65 -7.51
N PHE A 276 6.40 12.83 -8.52
CA PHE A 276 5.56 12.78 -9.70
C PHE A 276 4.37 11.86 -9.47
N THR A 277 4.61 10.62 -9.05
CA THR A 277 3.56 9.60 -9.00
C THR A 277 2.47 9.90 -7.95
N ALA A 278 2.80 10.51 -6.82
CA ALA A 278 1.80 10.88 -5.81
C ALA A 278 1.06 12.19 -6.14
N LEU A 279 1.71 13.15 -6.83
CA LEU A 279 1.11 14.47 -7.09
C LEU A 279 0.37 14.55 -8.42
N PHE A 280 0.84 13.83 -9.45
CA PHE A 280 0.23 13.86 -10.78
C PHE A 280 -1.25 13.45 -10.81
N PRO A 281 -1.70 12.44 -10.03
CA PRO A 281 -3.11 12.12 -9.94
C PRO A 281 -3.98 13.30 -9.52
N TYR A 282 -3.53 14.14 -8.59
CA TYR A 282 -4.27 15.33 -8.17
C TYR A 282 -4.41 16.35 -9.29
N VAL A 283 -3.37 16.53 -10.11
CA VAL A 283 -3.43 17.41 -11.29
C VAL A 283 -4.50 16.91 -12.26
N VAL A 284 -4.50 15.61 -12.57
CA VAL A 284 -5.49 15.02 -13.47
C VAL A 284 -6.90 15.07 -12.90
N LEU A 285 -7.08 14.74 -11.61
CA LEU A 285 -8.39 14.84 -10.95
C LEU A 285 -8.96 16.26 -10.99
N VAL A 286 -8.14 17.29 -10.82
CA VAL A 286 -8.58 18.69 -10.95
C VAL A 286 -8.98 19.03 -12.39
N ILE A 287 -8.21 18.60 -13.39
CA ILE A 287 -8.55 18.79 -14.81
C ILE A 287 -9.87 18.09 -15.14
N LEU A 288 -10.01 16.83 -14.73
CA LEU A 288 -11.21 16.02 -14.94
C LEU A 288 -12.40 16.55 -14.16
N PHE A 289 -12.20 17.17 -13.00
CA PHE A 289 -13.25 17.84 -12.25
C PHE A 289 -13.87 18.97 -13.08
N PHE A 290 -13.06 19.94 -13.54
CA PHE A 290 -13.58 21.05 -14.34
C PHE A 290 -14.17 20.57 -15.68
N ARG A 291 -13.57 19.56 -16.30
CA ARG A 291 -14.16 18.96 -17.50
C ARG A 291 -15.49 18.27 -17.19
N GLY A 292 -15.55 17.47 -16.14
CA GLY A 292 -16.72 16.68 -15.76
C GLY A 292 -17.92 17.55 -15.39
N VAL A 293 -17.74 18.57 -14.56
CA VAL A 293 -18.83 19.45 -14.12
C VAL A 293 -19.37 20.37 -15.22
N THR A 294 -18.64 20.52 -16.34
CA THR A 294 -19.08 21.32 -17.50
C THR A 294 -19.84 20.49 -18.54
N LEU A 295 -19.93 19.17 -18.36
CA LEU A 295 -20.67 18.28 -19.25
C LEU A 295 -22.19 18.31 -18.94
N PRO A 296 -23.05 18.10 -19.95
CA PRO A 296 -24.49 17.94 -19.71
C PRO A 296 -24.73 16.70 -18.84
N GLY A 297 -25.78 16.71 -18.01
CA GLY A 297 -26.09 15.59 -17.10
C GLY A 297 -25.18 15.43 -15.88
N ALA A 298 -24.10 16.20 -15.76
CA ALA A 298 -23.16 16.09 -14.64
C ALA A 298 -23.81 16.34 -13.27
N SER A 299 -24.77 17.27 -13.20
CA SER A 299 -25.54 17.56 -11.98
C SER A 299 -26.35 16.36 -11.50
N THR A 300 -26.92 15.57 -12.42
CA THR A 300 -27.68 14.34 -12.11
C THR A 300 -26.78 13.32 -11.45
N GLY A 301 -25.58 13.10 -11.99
CA GLY A 301 -24.62 12.17 -11.40
C GLY A 301 -24.09 12.62 -10.03
N ILE A 302 -23.77 13.90 -9.86
CA ILE A 302 -23.32 14.44 -8.56
C ILE A 302 -24.44 14.36 -7.52
N LEU A 303 -25.67 14.66 -7.90
CA LEU A 303 -26.82 14.52 -7.01
C LEU A 303 -26.98 13.05 -6.60
N PHE A 304 -26.89 12.13 -7.56
CA PHE A 304 -26.97 10.69 -7.31
C PHE A 304 -25.89 10.18 -6.33
N TYR A 305 -24.69 10.75 -6.37
CA TYR A 305 -23.62 10.45 -5.43
C TYR A 305 -23.85 11.01 -4.01
N LEU A 306 -24.41 12.22 -3.90
CA LEU A 306 -24.47 12.96 -2.64
C LEU A 306 -25.81 12.91 -1.92
N THR A 307 -26.91 12.55 -2.60
CA THR A 307 -28.24 12.48 -1.98
C THR A 307 -28.21 11.48 -0.82
N PRO A 308 -28.41 11.95 0.43
CA PRO A 308 -28.26 11.09 1.60
C PRO A 308 -29.53 10.27 1.82
N ASP A 309 -29.37 8.95 1.96
CA ASP A 309 -30.41 8.04 2.44
C ASP A 309 -30.03 7.51 3.82
N PHE A 310 -30.52 8.19 4.86
CA PHE A 310 -30.26 7.82 6.25
C PHE A 310 -30.86 6.47 6.64
N SER A 311 -31.84 5.94 5.89
CA SER A 311 -32.42 4.63 6.19
C SER A 311 -31.38 3.50 6.03
N ARG A 312 -30.40 3.70 5.14
CA ARG A 312 -29.30 2.74 4.89
C ARG A 312 -28.40 2.57 6.10
N LEU A 313 -28.28 3.57 6.99
CA LEU A 313 -27.44 3.49 8.19
C LEU A 313 -27.92 2.44 9.20
N ALA A 314 -29.18 2.01 9.11
CA ALA A 314 -29.73 0.92 9.91
C ALA A 314 -29.22 -0.47 9.46
N ASN A 315 -28.68 -0.58 8.24
CA ASN A 315 -28.13 -1.82 7.73
C ASN A 315 -26.67 -1.99 8.19
N ALA A 316 -26.36 -3.09 8.87
CA ALA A 316 -25.02 -3.39 9.34
C ALA A 316 -24.00 -3.54 8.20
N GLN A 317 -24.43 -4.00 7.01
CA GLN A 317 -23.58 -4.11 5.83
C GLN A 317 -22.92 -2.77 5.46
N VAL A 318 -23.64 -1.65 5.62
CA VAL A 318 -23.11 -0.30 5.34
C VAL A 318 -21.90 0.03 6.22
N TRP A 319 -21.91 -0.42 7.48
CA TRP A 319 -20.79 -0.24 8.41
C TRP A 319 -19.65 -1.20 8.10
N GLY A 320 -19.96 -2.43 7.67
CA GLY A 320 -18.98 -3.39 7.19
C GLY A 320 -18.22 -2.89 5.96
N ASP A 321 -18.93 -2.40 4.95
CA ASP A 321 -18.36 -1.83 3.74
C ASP A 321 -17.48 -0.61 4.03
N ALA A 322 -17.92 0.28 4.93
CA ALA A 322 -17.13 1.42 5.38
C ALA A 322 -15.81 0.99 6.03
N ALA A 323 -15.86 -0.01 6.92
CA ALA A 323 -14.69 -0.53 7.57
C ALA A 323 -13.72 -1.21 6.61
N VAL A 324 -14.22 -2.11 5.75
CA VAL A 324 -13.42 -2.79 4.74
C VAL A 324 -12.75 -1.79 3.82
N GLN A 325 -13.47 -0.74 3.38
CA GLN A 325 -12.88 0.32 2.57
C GLN A 325 -11.75 1.07 3.28
N ILE A 326 -11.86 1.34 4.58
CA ILE A 326 -10.78 1.97 5.36
C ILE A 326 -9.54 1.06 5.43
N PHE A 327 -9.74 -0.25 5.59
CA PHE A 327 -8.65 -1.23 5.60
C PHE A 327 -7.94 -1.30 4.25
N PHE A 328 -8.67 -1.33 3.15
CA PHE A 328 -8.05 -1.33 1.81
C PHE A 328 -7.46 0.03 1.43
N ALA A 329 -7.98 1.14 1.95
CA ALA A 329 -7.46 2.47 1.64
C ALA A 329 -6.16 2.76 2.42
N LEU A 330 -6.16 2.60 3.74
CA LEU A 330 -4.98 2.91 4.57
C LEU A 330 -3.97 1.76 4.68
N SER A 331 -4.37 0.55 4.28
CA SER A 331 -3.57 -0.67 4.33
C SER A 331 -2.88 -0.97 5.69
N PRO A 332 -3.56 -0.81 6.85
CA PRO A 332 -2.99 -1.19 8.14
C PRO A 332 -2.95 -2.71 8.30
N ALA A 333 -1.92 -3.22 8.98
CA ALA A 333 -1.65 -4.65 9.19
C ALA A 333 -1.16 -5.42 7.95
N TRP A 334 -0.66 -4.70 6.95
CA TRP A 334 -0.03 -5.27 5.75
C TRP A 334 1.50 -5.26 5.86
N GLY A 335 2.05 -4.61 6.90
CA GLY A 335 3.50 -4.43 7.10
C GLY A 335 4.11 -3.29 6.27
N GLY A 336 3.38 -2.72 5.31
CA GLY A 336 3.82 -1.56 4.52
C GLY A 336 4.06 -0.31 5.36
N LEU A 337 3.16 0.02 6.29
CA LEU A 337 3.31 1.19 7.17
C LEU A 337 4.51 1.05 8.12
N ILE A 338 4.69 -0.13 8.71
CA ILE A 338 5.88 -0.47 9.52
C ILE A 338 7.15 -0.31 8.67
N THR A 339 7.14 -0.87 7.47
CA THR A 339 8.29 -0.81 6.56
C THR A 339 8.65 0.63 6.20
N LEU A 340 7.72 1.43 5.70
CA LEU A 340 8.00 2.81 5.28
C LEU A 340 8.45 3.70 6.45
N SER A 341 7.83 3.54 7.62
CA SER A 341 8.19 4.33 8.81
C SER A 341 9.52 3.91 9.44
N SER A 342 9.96 2.67 9.24
CA SER A 342 11.24 2.18 9.78
C SER A 342 12.48 2.85 9.16
N TYR A 343 12.32 3.55 8.04
CA TYR A 343 13.35 4.36 7.39
C TYR A 343 13.36 5.83 7.85
N ASN A 344 12.45 6.21 8.74
CA ASN A 344 12.36 7.56 9.28
C ASN A 344 13.46 7.84 10.30
N LYS A 345 13.75 9.14 10.45
CA LYS A 345 14.51 9.62 11.61
C LYS A 345 13.68 9.37 12.88
N PHE A 346 14.35 8.99 13.96
CA PHE A 346 13.71 8.69 15.25
C PHE A 346 12.83 9.84 15.77
N SER A 347 13.25 11.09 15.57
CA SER A 347 12.54 12.29 16.01
C SER A 347 11.46 12.81 15.04
N ASN A 348 11.16 12.07 13.97
CA ASN A 348 10.12 12.48 13.02
C ASN A 348 8.74 12.41 13.67
N ASN A 349 7.86 13.35 13.33
CA ASN A 349 6.53 13.44 13.95
C ASN A 349 5.51 12.52 13.26
N CYS A 350 5.60 11.23 13.53
CA CYS A 350 4.72 10.20 12.99
C CYS A 350 3.23 10.41 13.33
N TYR A 351 2.92 11.10 14.43
CA TYR A 351 1.54 11.47 14.80
C TYR A 351 0.93 12.43 13.78
N ILE A 352 1.62 13.53 13.47
CA ILE A 352 1.15 14.51 12.48
C ILE A 352 1.09 13.89 11.10
N ASP A 353 2.08 13.07 10.73
CA ASP A 353 2.08 12.40 9.43
C ASP A 353 0.87 11.46 9.28
N SER A 354 0.50 10.72 10.34
CA SER A 354 -0.72 9.87 10.34
C SER A 354 -2.02 10.67 10.17
N LEU A 355 -2.12 11.85 10.79
CA LEU A 355 -3.29 12.72 10.68
C LEU A 355 -3.42 13.31 9.26
N ILE A 356 -2.31 13.77 8.68
CA ILE A 356 -2.29 14.31 7.32
C ILE A 356 -2.80 13.25 6.36
N VAL A 357 -2.27 12.03 6.44
CA VAL A 357 -2.63 10.94 5.53
C VAL A 357 -4.09 10.52 5.70
N ALA A 358 -4.59 10.41 6.93
CA ALA A 358 -5.98 10.08 7.20
C ALA A 358 -6.95 11.12 6.61
N VAL A 359 -6.67 12.42 6.80
CA VAL A 359 -7.49 13.51 6.25
C VAL A 359 -7.40 13.55 4.72
N SER A 360 -6.18 13.47 4.17
CA SER A 360 -5.96 13.44 2.73
C SER A 360 -6.64 12.26 2.06
N ASN A 361 -6.69 11.09 2.70
CA ASN A 361 -7.37 9.91 2.19
C ASN A 361 -8.89 10.14 2.03
N ILE A 362 -9.59 10.68 3.05
CA ILE A 362 -11.01 11.01 2.91
C ILE A 362 -11.20 12.09 1.84
N ALA A 363 -10.41 13.16 1.91
CA ALA A 363 -10.56 14.30 0.99
C ALA A 363 -10.38 13.86 -0.47
N THR A 364 -9.38 13.01 -0.74
CA THR A 364 -9.12 12.49 -2.08
C THR A 364 -10.24 11.57 -2.54
N SER A 365 -10.71 10.67 -1.67
CA SER A 365 -11.81 9.75 -2.00
C SER A 365 -13.11 10.52 -2.33
N PHE A 366 -13.43 11.51 -1.50
CA PHE A 366 -14.61 12.35 -1.70
C PHE A 366 -14.50 13.15 -3.01
N PHE A 367 -13.35 13.77 -3.25
CA PHE A 367 -13.10 14.55 -4.47
C PHE A 367 -13.11 13.69 -5.73
N ALA A 368 -12.47 12.52 -5.70
CA ALA A 368 -12.51 11.56 -6.80
C ALA A 368 -13.94 11.10 -7.08
N GLY A 369 -14.77 10.91 -6.04
CA GLY A 369 -16.19 10.61 -6.21
C GLY A 369 -16.96 11.68 -6.97
N LEU A 370 -16.71 12.98 -6.70
CA LEU A 370 -17.30 14.07 -7.47
C LEU A 370 -16.88 14.01 -8.95
N VAL A 371 -15.59 13.78 -9.21
CA VAL A 371 -15.05 13.66 -10.57
C VAL A 371 -15.73 12.51 -11.32
N ILE A 372 -15.73 11.31 -10.72
CA ILE A 372 -16.29 10.11 -11.34
C ILE A 372 -17.79 10.26 -11.59
N PHE A 373 -18.58 10.69 -10.61
CA PHE A 373 -20.02 10.81 -10.79
C PHE A 373 -20.44 11.96 -11.69
N SER A 374 -19.66 13.04 -11.80
CA SER A 374 -19.92 14.07 -12.82
C SER A 374 -19.83 13.50 -14.24
N VAL A 375 -18.85 12.63 -14.47
CA VAL A 375 -18.60 11.96 -15.74
C VAL A 375 -19.62 10.85 -16.01
N ILE A 376 -19.97 10.05 -15.01
CA ILE A 376 -21.02 9.02 -15.15
C ILE A 376 -22.38 9.65 -15.39
N GLY A 377 -22.69 10.78 -14.75
CA GLY A 377 -23.93 11.54 -15.00
C GLY A 377 -24.05 12.01 -16.44
N PHE A 378 -22.94 12.44 -17.04
CA PHE A 378 -22.86 12.71 -18.47
C PHE A 378 -23.14 11.47 -19.32
N LEU A 379 -22.51 10.34 -19.02
CA LEU A 379 -22.76 9.11 -19.75
C LEU A 379 -24.23 8.68 -19.67
N ALA A 380 -24.84 8.74 -18.49
CA ALA A 380 -26.25 8.42 -18.29
C ALA A 380 -27.17 9.33 -19.13
N HIS A 381 -26.85 10.63 -19.20
CA HIS A 381 -27.58 11.60 -20.00
C HIS A 381 -27.46 11.32 -21.51
N GLU A 382 -26.25 11.06 -22.01
CA GLU A 382 -26.02 10.74 -23.43
C GLU A 382 -26.66 9.41 -23.85
N LEU A 383 -26.74 8.45 -22.92
CA LEU A 383 -27.34 7.15 -23.17
C LEU A 383 -28.84 7.10 -22.92
N GLU A 384 -29.44 8.19 -22.43
CA GLU A 384 -30.85 8.26 -22.02
C GLU A 384 -31.24 7.15 -21.02
N VAL A 385 -30.32 6.79 -20.13
CA VAL A 385 -30.54 5.78 -19.07
C VAL A 385 -30.37 6.39 -17.69
N SER A 386 -30.87 5.68 -16.68
CA SER A 386 -30.63 6.06 -15.29
C SER A 386 -29.17 5.80 -14.88
N VAL A 387 -28.67 6.61 -13.93
CA VAL A 387 -27.27 6.57 -13.49
C VAL A 387 -26.87 5.19 -12.94
N ASP A 388 -27.77 4.47 -12.26
CA ASP A 388 -27.51 3.12 -11.74
C ASP A 388 -27.14 2.10 -12.84
N ARG A 389 -27.58 2.31 -14.08
CA ARG A 389 -27.35 1.37 -15.19
C ARG A 389 -25.95 1.46 -15.78
N VAL A 390 -25.24 2.57 -15.51
CA VAL A 390 -23.90 2.86 -16.04
C VAL A 390 -22.81 2.88 -14.96
N VAL A 391 -23.20 2.75 -13.68
CA VAL A 391 -22.28 2.67 -12.55
C VAL A 391 -21.73 1.25 -12.44
N ASP A 392 -20.41 1.13 -12.45
CA ASP A 392 -19.68 -0.12 -12.20
C ASP A 392 -18.57 0.12 -11.13
N GLN A 393 -17.89 -0.94 -10.69
CA GLN A 393 -16.80 -0.86 -9.70
C GLN A 393 -15.52 -1.55 -10.16
N GLY A 394 -14.39 -1.15 -9.56
CA GLY A 394 -13.10 -1.78 -9.80
C GLY A 394 -12.67 -1.70 -11.27
N ALA A 395 -12.25 -2.85 -11.83
CA ALA A 395 -11.74 -2.92 -13.20
C ALA A 395 -12.79 -2.50 -14.25
N GLY A 396 -14.08 -2.79 -14.03
CA GLY A 396 -15.14 -2.39 -14.96
C GLY A 396 -15.27 -0.87 -15.07
N LEU A 397 -15.18 -0.15 -13.95
CA LEU A 397 -15.21 1.31 -13.98
C LEU A 397 -14.02 1.90 -14.77
N ALA A 398 -12.79 1.43 -14.50
CA ALA A 398 -11.58 2.00 -15.09
C ALA A 398 -11.32 1.56 -16.54
N PHE A 399 -11.68 0.33 -16.93
CA PHE A 399 -11.34 -0.24 -18.23
C PHE A 399 -12.53 -0.41 -19.17
N ILE A 400 -13.76 -0.15 -18.70
CA ILE A 400 -14.98 -0.18 -19.51
C ILE A 400 -15.68 1.19 -19.46
N VAL A 401 -16.20 1.59 -18.30
CA VAL A 401 -17.05 2.79 -18.18
C VAL A 401 -16.28 4.06 -18.53
N TYR A 402 -15.08 4.24 -17.99
CA TYR A 402 -14.30 5.45 -18.27
C TYR A 402 -13.80 5.52 -19.73
N PRO A 403 -13.26 4.43 -20.33
CA PRO A 403 -13.00 4.37 -21.76
C PRO A 403 -14.20 4.69 -22.64
N GLU A 404 -15.40 4.27 -22.23
CA GLU A 404 -16.66 4.58 -22.91
C GLU A 404 -17.00 6.07 -22.82
N VAL A 405 -16.72 6.73 -21.69
CA VAL A 405 -16.91 8.19 -21.56
C VAL A 405 -15.98 8.93 -22.50
N VAL A 406 -14.67 8.61 -22.49
CA VAL A 406 -13.68 9.45 -23.18
C VAL A 406 -13.87 9.47 -24.69
N THR A 407 -14.46 8.43 -25.28
CA THR A 407 -14.79 8.37 -26.71
C THR A 407 -15.87 9.38 -27.11
N ARG A 408 -16.68 9.86 -26.14
CA ARG A 408 -17.68 10.93 -26.34
C ARG A 408 -17.12 12.33 -26.11
N LEU A 409 -15.92 12.45 -25.57
CA LEU A 409 -15.26 13.73 -25.36
C LEU A 409 -14.50 14.15 -26.62
N PRO A 410 -14.46 15.45 -26.95
CA PRO A 410 -13.65 15.95 -28.04
C PRO A 410 -12.18 15.70 -27.73
N VAL A 411 -11.40 15.34 -28.75
CA VAL A 411 -9.98 14.96 -28.59
C VAL A 411 -9.83 13.78 -27.62
N SER A 412 -10.63 12.72 -27.84
CA SER A 412 -10.71 11.52 -26.98
C SER A 412 -9.35 10.93 -26.57
N PRO A 413 -8.34 10.84 -27.46
CA PRO A 413 -7.03 10.29 -27.08
C PRO A 413 -6.36 11.07 -25.94
N LEU A 414 -6.50 12.40 -25.89
CA LEU A 414 -5.89 13.22 -24.84
C LEU A 414 -6.44 12.86 -23.45
N TRP A 415 -7.76 12.77 -23.32
CA TRP A 415 -8.43 12.42 -22.06
C TRP A 415 -8.07 11.00 -21.62
N SER A 416 -8.02 10.07 -22.58
CA SER A 416 -7.60 8.70 -22.33
C SER A 416 -6.16 8.61 -21.83
N ILE A 417 -5.22 9.33 -22.45
CA ILE A 417 -3.82 9.38 -22.00
C ILE A 417 -3.73 9.93 -20.58
N LEU A 418 -4.35 11.08 -20.30
CA LEU A 418 -4.31 11.68 -18.96
C LEU A 418 -4.84 10.73 -17.90
N PHE A 419 -5.95 10.04 -18.18
CA PHE A 419 -6.55 9.10 -17.25
C PHE A 419 -5.67 7.86 -17.02
N PHE A 420 -5.17 7.22 -18.06
CA PHE A 420 -4.34 6.02 -17.88
C PHE A 420 -2.96 6.34 -17.30
N VAL A 421 -2.39 7.52 -17.57
CA VAL A 421 -1.19 7.97 -16.84
C VAL A 421 -1.50 8.20 -15.36
N MET A 422 -2.66 8.80 -15.03
CA MET A 422 -3.10 8.94 -13.63
C MET A 422 -3.27 7.57 -12.96
N LEU A 423 -3.97 6.62 -13.59
CA LEU A 423 -4.12 5.27 -13.04
C LEU A 423 -2.78 4.56 -12.87
N LEU A 424 -1.83 4.77 -13.80
CA LEU A 424 -0.50 4.18 -13.71
C LEU A 424 0.22 4.72 -12.48
N THR A 425 0.18 6.04 -12.27
CA THR A 425 0.82 6.67 -11.11
C THR A 425 0.19 6.25 -9.78
N LEU A 426 -1.15 6.14 -9.70
CA LEU A 426 -1.85 5.62 -8.51
C LEU A 426 -1.53 4.14 -8.24
N GLY A 427 -1.36 3.34 -9.28
CA GLY A 427 -0.99 1.94 -9.15
C GLY A 427 0.45 1.76 -8.65
N LEU A 428 1.39 2.52 -9.21
CA LEU A 428 2.82 2.37 -8.92
C LEU A 428 3.17 2.65 -7.45
N ASP A 429 2.58 3.66 -6.83
CA ASP A 429 2.91 4.02 -5.45
C ASP A 429 2.54 2.91 -4.46
N SER A 430 1.35 2.30 -4.62
CA SER A 430 0.96 1.14 -3.82
C SER A 430 1.89 -0.05 -4.05
N GLN A 431 2.28 -0.30 -5.31
CA GLN A 431 3.23 -1.37 -5.65
C GLN A 431 4.62 -1.15 -5.04
N PHE A 432 5.08 0.10 -4.97
CA PHE A 432 6.38 0.41 -4.37
C PHE A 432 6.43 -0.01 -2.90
N ALA A 433 5.39 0.28 -2.13
CA ALA A 433 5.33 -0.09 -0.73
C ALA A 433 5.19 -1.60 -0.51
N LEU A 434 4.38 -2.29 -1.32
CA LEU A 434 4.24 -3.76 -1.26
C LEU A 434 5.57 -4.45 -1.54
N MET A 435 6.26 -4.04 -2.61
CA MET A 435 7.56 -4.60 -2.95
C MET A 435 8.64 -4.24 -1.92
N GLU A 436 8.68 -3.00 -1.42
CA GLU A 436 9.66 -2.59 -0.40
C GLU A 436 9.43 -3.36 0.91
N THR A 437 8.19 -3.76 1.24
CA THR A 437 7.88 -4.62 2.41
C THR A 437 8.54 -5.99 2.29
N VAL A 438 8.45 -6.61 1.12
CA VAL A 438 9.07 -7.93 0.86
C VAL A 438 10.59 -7.81 0.83
N THR A 439 11.14 -6.85 0.10
CA THR A 439 12.60 -6.67 -0.02
C THR A 439 13.22 -6.30 1.33
N THR A 440 12.56 -5.43 2.10
CA THR A 440 12.97 -5.09 3.47
C THR A 440 13.03 -6.32 4.36
N ALA A 441 11.99 -7.16 4.34
CA ALA A 441 11.97 -8.36 5.18
C ALA A 441 13.15 -9.30 4.88
N ILE A 442 13.55 -9.41 3.60
CA ILE A 442 14.73 -10.18 3.19
C ILE A 442 16.03 -9.51 3.66
N LEU A 443 16.17 -8.19 3.47
CA LEU A 443 17.37 -7.43 3.82
C LEU A 443 17.60 -7.29 5.33
N ASP A 444 16.53 -7.28 6.12
CA ASP A 444 16.61 -7.26 7.58
C ASP A 444 16.94 -8.64 8.14
N ARG A 445 16.52 -9.72 7.46
CA ARG A 445 16.88 -11.10 7.85
C ARG A 445 18.31 -11.46 7.47
N PHE A 446 18.80 -10.96 6.34
CA PHE A 446 20.14 -11.24 5.82
C PHE A 446 20.91 -9.94 5.54
N PRO A 447 21.56 -9.33 6.56
CA PRO A 447 22.26 -8.06 6.44
C PRO A 447 23.33 -8.02 5.34
N SER A 448 23.99 -9.15 5.07
CA SER A 448 24.99 -9.28 3.99
C SER A 448 24.43 -8.95 2.60
N PHE A 449 23.11 -9.10 2.39
CA PHE A 449 22.47 -8.77 1.12
C PHE A 449 22.23 -7.26 0.93
N ARG A 450 22.40 -6.42 1.96
CA ARG A 450 22.28 -4.95 1.82
C ARG A 450 23.26 -4.37 0.80
N GLN A 451 24.48 -4.89 0.73
CA GLN A 451 25.48 -4.49 -0.28
C GLN A 451 25.06 -4.89 -1.71
N LYS A 452 24.21 -5.92 -1.84
CA LYS A 452 23.68 -6.43 -3.10
C LYS A 452 22.18 -6.12 -3.26
N LYS A 453 21.70 -5.02 -2.67
CA LYS A 453 20.27 -4.64 -2.66
C LYS A 453 19.63 -4.70 -4.06
N VAL A 454 20.30 -4.17 -5.07
CA VAL A 454 19.80 -4.17 -6.47
C VAL A 454 19.48 -5.60 -6.94
N TRP A 455 20.32 -6.58 -6.61
CA TRP A 455 20.11 -7.99 -6.98
C TRP A 455 18.94 -8.62 -6.24
N VAL A 456 18.71 -8.24 -4.97
CA VAL A 456 17.55 -8.69 -4.20
C VAL A 456 16.26 -8.16 -4.84
N VAL A 457 16.20 -6.86 -5.13
CA VAL A 457 15.05 -6.22 -5.79
C VAL A 457 14.80 -6.86 -7.16
N LEU A 458 15.85 -7.08 -7.96
CA LEU A 458 15.74 -7.77 -9.26
C LEU A 458 15.17 -9.17 -9.10
N THR A 459 15.65 -9.95 -8.12
CA THR A 459 15.20 -11.32 -7.87
C THR A 459 13.71 -11.33 -7.52
N VAL A 460 13.28 -10.46 -6.61
CA VAL A 460 11.86 -10.32 -6.24
C VAL A 460 11.02 -9.93 -7.45
N ALA A 461 11.48 -9.01 -8.29
CA ALA A 461 10.77 -8.60 -9.52
C ALA A 461 10.65 -9.74 -10.53
N VAL A 462 11.71 -10.55 -10.72
CA VAL A 462 11.68 -11.71 -11.62
C VAL A 462 10.71 -12.77 -11.13
N PHE A 463 10.72 -13.10 -9.83
CA PHE A 463 9.74 -14.01 -9.25
C PHE A 463 8.32 -13.44 -9.36
N GLY A 464 8.16 -12.14 -9.15
CA GLY A 464 6.90 -11.43 -9.32
C GLY A 464 6.36 -11.51 -10.75
N TYR A 465 7.24 -11.37 -11.75
CA TYR A 465 6.87 -11.51 -13.17
C TYR A 465 6.42 -12.94 -13.49
N ILE A 466 7.22 -13.94 -13.12
CA ILE A 466 6.92 -15.35 -13.38
C ILE A 466 5.63 -15.76 -12.67
N GLY A 467 5.46 -15.41 -11.40
CA GLY A 467 4.24 -15.67 -10.63
C GLY A 467 3.03 -14.93 -11.17
N GLY A 468 3.22 -13.73 -11.75
CA GLY A 468 2.15 -12.94 -12.36
C GLY A 468 1.66 -13.44 -13.71
N LEU A 469 2.39 -14.32 -14.40
CA LEU A 469 2.00 -14.83 -15.72
C LEU A 469 0.64 -15.55 -15.72
N ILE A 470 0.26 -16.18 -14.60
CA ILE A 470 -1.05 -16.84 -14.46
C ILE A 470 -2.20 -15.86 -14.72
N PHE A 471 -2.06 -14.60 -14.32
CA PHE A 471 -3.10 -13.59 -14.51
C PHE A 471 -3.15 -13.01 -15.93
N THR A 472 -2.17 -13.33 -16.77
CA THR A 472 -2.15 -12.93 -18.19
C THR A 472 -2.81 -13.96 -19.11
N THR A 473 -3.35 -15.05 -18.54
CA THR A 473 -4.07 -16.09 -19.28
C THR A 473 -5.51 -15.66 -19.57
N ASN A 474 -6.22 -16.40 -20.43
CA ASN A 474 -7.65 -16.17 -20.71
C ASN A 474 -8.53 -16.30 -19.43
N SER A 475 -8.09 -17.06 -18.43
CA SER A 475 -8.73 -17.14 -17.11
C SER A 475 -8.24 -16.10 -16.10
N GLY A 476 -7.32 -15.22 -16.50
CA GLY A 476 -6.57 -14.35 -15.60
C GLY A 476 -7.43 -13.42 -14.75
N MET A 477 -8.54 -12.92 -15.30
CA MET A 477 -9.51 -12.11 -14.55
C MET A 477 -10.16 -12.92 -13.41
N TYR A 478 -10.44 -14.21 -13.63
CA TYR A 478 -11.02 -15.06 -12.60
C TYR A 478 -10.05 -15.31 -11.46
N TRP A 479 -8.76 -15.54 -11.77
CA TRP A 479 -7.71 -15.67 -10.76
C TRP A 479 -7.51 -14.37 -9.97
N LEU A 480 -7.50 -13.22 -10.65
CA LEU A 480 -7.39 -11.91 -9.99
C LEU A 480 -8.55 -11.69 -9.02
N GLN A 481 -9.79 -11.90 -9.46
CA GLN A 481 -10.98 -11.72 -8.62
C GLN A 481 -11.02 -12.68 -7.43
N LEU A 482 -10.60 -13.94 -7.64
CA LEU A 482 -10.48 -14.92 -6.55
C LEU A 482 -9.46 -14.44 -5.51
N MET A 483 -8.27 -14.03 -5.95
CA MET A 483 -7.21 -13.61 -5.04
C MET A 483 -7.56 -12.30 -4.33
N ASP A 484 -8.12 -11.31 -5.03
CA ASP A 484 -8.55 -10.04 -4.44
C ASP A 484 -9.63 -10.24 -3.37
N LYS A 485 -10.56 -11.19 -3.59
CA LYS A 485 -11.61 -11.52 -2.62
C LYS A 485 -11.08 -12.17 -1.34
N TYR A 486 -10.06 -13.03 -1.44
CA TYR A 486 -9.64 -13.89 -0.32
C TYR A 486 -8.30 -13.51 0.33
N ALA A 487 -7.35 -12.95 -0.41
CA ALA A 487 -5.96 -12.75 0.05
C ALA A 487 -5.85 -11.77 1.23
N ALA A 488 -6.61 -10.68 1.19
CA ALA A 488 -6.50 -9.57 2.13
C ALA A 488 -7.85 -9.17 2.74
N ASN A 489 -8.67 -10.18 3.08
CA ASN A 489 -9.99 -9.96 3.67
C ASN A 489 -9.97 -10.18 5.20
N TRP A 490 -10.46 -11.32 5.69
CA TRP A 490 -10.52 -11.60 7.13
C TRP A 490 -9.16 -11.88 7.78
N SER A 491 -8.18 -12.35 7.01
CA SER A 491 -6.82 -12.67 7.49
C SER A 491 -6.11 -11.44 8.06
N VAL A 492 -6.17 -10.33 7.34
CA VAL A 492 -5.59 -9.04 7.76
C VAL A 492 -6.27 -8.51 9.02
N LEU A 493 -7.58 -8.70 9.17
CA LEU A 493 -8.29 -8.30 10.39
C LEU A 493 -7.79 -9.07 11.62
N ILE A 494 -7.53 -10.38 11.49
CA ILE A 494 -6.95 -11.18 12.58
C ILE A 494 -5.53 -10.72 12.91
N ILE A 495 -4.72 -10.39 11.89
CA ILE A 495 -3.38 -9.82 12.09
C ILE A 495 -3.50 -8.51 12.88
N ALA A 496 -4.36 -7.58 12.45
CA ALA A 496 -4.58 -6.29 13.10
C ALA A 496 -5.08 -6.42 14.56
N ILE A 497 -5.98 -7.37 14.83
CA ILE A 497 -6.41 -7.69 16.21
C ILE A 497 -5.21 -8.19 17.02
N GLY A 498 -4.41 -9.09 16.45
CA GLY A 498 -3.17 -9.60 17.06
C GLY A 498 -2.20 -8.48 17.41
N GLU A 499 -1.97 -7.53 16.50
CA GLU A 499 -1.14 -6.36 16.75
C GLU A 499 -1.64 -5.53 17.93
N CYS A 500 -2.94 -5.23 17.97
CA CYS A 500 -3.52 -4.47 19.07
C CYS A 500 -3.35 -5.19 20.41
N ILE A 501 -3.56 -6.51 20.45
CA ILE A 501 -3.38 -7.30 21.67
C ILE A 501 -1.91 -7.27 22.11
N LEU A 502 -0.98 -7.50 21.17
CA LEU A 502 0.45 -7.54 21.48
C LEU A 502 0.98 -6.19 21.97
N ILE A 503 0.63 -5.10 21.28
CA ILE A 503 1.13 -3.76 21.60
C ILE A 503 0.39 -3.16 22.80
N ALA A 504 -0.94 -3.23 22.83
CA ALA A 504 -1.72 -2.52 23.84
C ALA A 504 -1.87 -3.30 25.17
N TRP A 505 -1.90 -4.64 25.14
CA TRP A 505 -2.12 -5.47 26.33
C TRP A 505 -0.87 -6.19 26.81
N ILE A 506 -0.08 -6.81 25.92
CA ILE A 506 1.11 -7.59 26.31
C ILE A 506 2.28 -6.65 26.63
N TYR A 507 2.60 -5.71 25.73
CA TYR A 507 3.63 -4.71 25.99
C TYR A 507 3.15 -3.56 26.88
N GLY A 508 1.87 -3.22 26.77
CA GLY A 508 1.20 -2.18 27.55
C GLY A 508 1.11 -0.85 26.79
N ALA A 509 -0.11 -0.40 26.54
CA ALA A 509 -0.38 0.83 25.78
C ALA A 509 0.25 2.08 26.41
N GLU A 510 0.31 2.18 27.74
CA GLU A 510 0.93 3.32 28.42
C GLU A 510 2.45 3.31 28.25
N LYS A 511 3.08 2.13 28.14
CA LYS A 511 4.52 2.00 27.84
C LYS A 511 4.78 2.42 26.41
N PHE A 512 3.98 1.94 25.47
CA PHE A 512 4.07 2.33 24.06
C PHE A 512 3.86 3.84 23.87
N CYS A 513 2.86 4.44 24.52
CA CYS A 513 2.66 5.90 24.52
C CYS A 513 3.89 6.67 25.05
N ARG A 514 4.59 6.15 26.07
CA ARG A 514 5.85 6.76 26.56
C ARG A 514 6.97 6.65 25.53
N ASP A 515 7.08 5.52 24.84
CA ASP A 515 8.04 5.33 23.76
C ASP A 515 7.78 6.29 22.58
N ILE A 516 6.51 6.54 22.26
CA ILE A 516 6.12 7.56 21.28
C ILE A 516 6.53 8.96 21.75
N GLN A 517 6.28 9.30 23.02
CA GLN A 517 6.67 10.61 23.56
C GLN A 517 8.19 10.84 23.55
N ARG A 518 9.01 9.77 23.59
CA ARG A 518 10.46 9.88 23.40
C ARG A 518 10.83 10.26 21.97
N MET A 519 10.02 9.89 20.98
CA MET A 519 10.21 10.24 19.57
C MET A 519 9.71 11.65 19.24
N ILE A 520 8.45 11.94 19.55
CA ILE A 520 7.76 13.16 19.08
C ILE A 520 7.67 14.27 20.13
N GLY A 521 8.24 14.06 21.31
CA GLY A 521 8.15 14.96 22.45
C GLY A 521 6.95 14.68 23.37
N LYS A 522 6.98 15.31 24.55
CA LYS A 522 6.00 15.09 25.63
C LYS A 522 4.59 15.53 25.22
N GLN A 523 3.62 14.65 25.46
CA GLN A 523 2.21 14.89 25.15
C GLN A 523 1.37 15.05 26.43
N SER A 524 0.13 15.53 26.29
CA SER A 524 -0.80 15.70 27.41
C SER A 524 -1.26 14.34 27.99
N LYS A 525 -1.71 14.35 29.25
CA LYS A 525 -2.26 13.13 29.88
C LYS A 525 -3.52 12.62 29.14
N LEU A 526 -4.34 13.54 28.64
CA LEU A 526 -5.54 13.21 27.86
C LEU A 526 -5.18 12.49 26.56
N TRP A 527 -4.10 12.89 25.89
CA TRP A 527 -3.61 12.24 24.69
C TRP A 527 -3.21 10.77 24.96
N VAL A 528 -2.51 10.52 26.07
CA VAL A 528 -2.13 9.15 26.47
C VAL A 528 -3.37 8.31 26.76
N ILE A 529 -4.33 8.85 27.52
CA ILE A 529 -5.57 8.14 27.86
C ILE A 529 -6.37 7.82 26.59
N PHE A 530 -6.49 8.79 25.67
CA PHE A 530 -7.21 8.63 24.42
C PHE A 530 -6.64 7.50 23.56
N TRP A 531 -5.35 7.54 23.23
CA TRP A 531 -4.73 6.50 22.40
C TRP A 531 -4.66 5.15 23.09
N SER A 532 -4.43 5.13 24.41
CA SER A 532 -4.45 3.88 25.17
C SER A 532 -5.85 3.25 25.17
N ALA A 533 -6.92 4.04 25.31
CA ALA A 533 -8.30 3.54 25.23
C ALA A 533 -8.65 3.05 23.81
N MET A 534 -8.19 3.76 22.77
CA MET A 534 -8.37 3.35 21.37
C MET A 534 -7.76 1.97 21.13
N TRP A 535 -6.48 1.80 21.43
CA TRP A 535 -5.76 0.55 21.13
C TRP A 535 -6.12 -0.62 22.04
N ARG A 536 -6.54 -0.37 23.29
CA ARG A 536 -6.90 -1.44 24.23
C ARG A 536 -8.32 -1.96 24.03
N LEU A 537 -9.27 -1.09 23.70
CA LEU A 537 -10.69 -1.42 23.73
C LEU A 537 -11.40 -1.11 22.41
N ILE A 538 -11.38 0.16 21.98
CA ILE A 538 -12.28 0.63 20.92
C ILE A 538 -11.90 0.03 19.56
N THR A 539 -10.63 0.13 19.17
CA THR A 539 -10.14 -0.42 17.91
C THR A 539 -10.31 -1.93 17.87
N PRO A 540 -9.81 -2.74 18.84
CA PRO A 540 -10.02 -4.19 18.81
C PRO A 540 -11.49 -4.61 18.77
N ALA A 541 -12.37 -3.92 19.50
CA ALA A 541 -13.79 -4.22 19.48
C ALA A 541 -14.41 -3.94 18.09
N ALA A 542 -14.05 -2.82 17.45
CA ALA A 542 -14.45 -2.53 16.09
C ALA A 542 -13.95 -3.59 15.11
N LEU A 543 -12.70 -4.04 15.25
CA LEU A 543 -12.12 -5.09 14.38
C LEU A 543 -12.82 -6.44 14.54
N VAL A 544 -13.12 -6.86 15.77
CA VAL A 544 -13.87 -8.08 16.05
C VAL A 544 -15.28 -7.98 15.47
N PHE A 545 -15.94 -6.82 15.62
CA PHE A 545 -17.23 -6.56 15.00
C PHE A 545 -17.15 -6.75 13.47
N ILE A 546 -16.20 -6.11 12.80
CA ILE A 546 -16.02 -6.22 11.34
C ILE A 546 -15.76 -7.66 10.92
N LEU A 547 -14.90 -8.37 11.64
CA LEU A 547 -14.55 -9.77 11.36
C LEU A 547 -15.77 -10.69 11.44
N VAL A 548 -16.60 -10.54 12.49
CA VAL A 548 -17.82 -11.33 12.67
C VAL A 548 -18.82 -11.05 11.55
N PHE A 549 -19.03 -9.78 11.19
CA PHE A 549 -19.93 -9.42 10.09
C PHE A 549 -19.43 -9.95 8.74
N ASN A 550 -18.12 -9.88 8.48
CA ASN A 550 -17.52 -10.43 7.27
C ASN A 550 -17.80 -11.93 7.11
N TRP A 551 -17.79 -12.69 8.20
CA TRP A 551 -18.11 -14.11 8.18
C TRP A 551 -19.61 -14.39 8.06
N ILE A 552 -20.47 -13.62 8.73
CA ILE A 552 -21.93 -13.77 8.65
C ILE A 552 -22.43 -13.49 7.22
N GLU A 553 -21.87 -12.47 6.57
CA GLU A 553 -22.28 -12.03 5.23
C GLU A 553 -21.48 -12.71 4.11
N TYR A 554 -20.69 -13.74 4.42
CA TYR A 554 -19.90 -14.46 3.42
C TYR A 554 -20.81 -15.05 2.33
N LYS A 555 -20.43 -14.79 1.07
CA LYS A 555 -21.04 -15.37 -0.13
C LYS A 555 -19.95 -16.01 -0.99
N PRO A 556 -20.22 -17.13 -1.70
CA PRO A 556 -19.30 -17.71 -2.68
C PRO A 556 -18.80 -16.69 -3.72
N ALA A 557 -17.63 -16.91 -4.30
CA ALA A 557 -17.10 -16.03 -5.36
C ALA A 557 -17.99 -16.06 -6.62
N SER A 558 -18.20 -14.89 -7.21
CA SER A 558 -18.96 -14.72 -8.46
C SER A 558 -18.38 -13.56 -9.25
N TYR A 559 -18.34 -13.69 -10.57
CA TYR A 559 -17.94 -12.63 -11.48
C TYR A 559 -18.96 -12.51 -12.62
N GLY A 560 -19.70 -11.40 -12.66
CA GLY A 560 -20.85 -11.26 -13.55
C GLY A 560 -21.91 -12.33 -13.27
N GLN A 561 -22.23 -13.14 -14.29
CA GLN A 561 -23.16 -14.27 -14.18
C GLN A 561 -22.47 -15.60 -13.82
N TYR A 562 -21.13 -15.62 -13.80
CA TYR A 562 -20.36 -16.82 -13.50
C TYR A 562 -20.22 -17.00 -11.98
N VAL A 563 -20.50 -18.22 -11.51
CA VAL A 563 -20.34 -18.63 -10.11
C VAL A 563 -19.15 -19.58 -10.03
N TYR A 564 -18.24 -19.32 -9.09
CA TYR A 564 -17.03 -20.11 -8.98
C TYR A 564 -17.32 -21.53 -8.49
N PRO A 565 -16.57 -22.53 -8.99
CA PRO A 565 -16.68 -23.89 -8.49
C PRO A 565 -16.13 -23.98 -7.06
N MET A 566 -16.62 -24.96 -6.30
CA MET A 566 -16.24 -25.14 -4.89
C MET A 566 -14.73 -25.32 -4.68
N TRP A 567 -14.02 -25.94 -5.62
CA TRP A 567 -12.58 -26.11 -5.51
C TRP A 567 -11.85 -24.76 -5.58
N ALA A 568 -12.36 -23.79 -6.35
CA ALA A 568 -11.76 -22.47 -6.46
C ALA A 568 -11.99 -21.66 -5.18
N ASP A 569 -13.19 -21.74 -4.60
CA ASP A 569 -13.43 -21.19 -3.26
C ASP A 569 -12.52 -21.84 -2.21
N ALA A 570 -12.31 -23.16 -2.26
CA ALA A 570 -11.38 -23.85 -1.36
C ALA A 570 -9.93 -23.32 -1.51
N VAL A 571 -9.46 -23.10 -2.74
CA VAL A 571 -8.18 -22.43 -3.00
C VAL A 571 -8.16 -21.03 -2.39
N GLY A 572 -9.21 -20.24 -2.58
CA GLY A 572 -9.37 -18.93 -1.96
C GLY A 572 -9.23 -18.98 -0.43
N TRP A 573 -9.95 -19.90 0.22
CA TRP A 573 -9.84 -20.11 1.67
C TRP A 573 -8.44 -20.51 2.11
N THR A 574 -7.75 -21.38 1.36
CA THR A 574 -6.35 -21.73 1.69
C THR A 574 -5.42 -20.52 1.62
N LEU A 575 -5.60 -19.63 0.64
CA LEU A 575 -4.83 -18.39 0.52
C LEU A 575 -5.10 -17.45 1.70
N GLY A 576 -6.37 -17.32 2.12
CA GLY A 576 -6.73 -16.50 3.28
C GLY A 576 -6.22 -17.07 4.62
N VAL A 577 -6.22 -18.39 4.77
CA VAL A 577 -5.75 -19.08 5.99
C VAL A 577 -4.22 -19.07 6.10
N LEU A 578 -3.50 -19.07 4.97
CA LEU A 578 -2.04 -19.24 4.93
C LEU A 578 -1.27 -18.27 5.85
N PRO A 579 -1.51 -16.94 5.85
CA PRO A 579 -0.83 -16.03 6.78
C PRO A 579 -1.02 -16.42 8.25
N ILE A 580 -2.23 -16.85 8.63
CA ILE A 580 -2.56 -17.20 10.01
C ILE A 580 -1.92 -18.52 10.42
N VAL A 581 -1.90 -19.50 9.52
CA VAL A 581 -1.22 -20.78 9.76
C VAL A 581 0.27 -20.55 10.01
N VAL A 582 0.92 -19.66 9.26
CA VAL A 582 2.33 -19.31 9.50
C VAL A 582 2.52 -18.69 10.88
N VAL A 583 1.62 -17.81 11.33
CA VAL A 583 1.65 -17.27 12.70
C VAL A 583 1.64 -18.39 13.74
N VAL A 584 0.72 -19.34 13.62
CA VAL A 584 0.55 -20.44 14.56
C VAL A 584 1.73 -21.41 14.51
N LEU A 585 2.16 -21.83 13.32
CA LEU A 585 3.27 -22.77 13.16
C LEU A 585 4.57 -22.21 13.73
N MET A 586 4.86 -20.92 13.51
CA MET A 586 6.05 -20.28 14.08
C MET A 586 5.98 -20.14 15.60
N ALA A 587 4.79 -19.93 16.17
CA ALA A 587 4.62 -19.92 17.63
C ALA A 587 4.90 -21.30 18.23
N VAL A 588 4.39 -22.37 17.60
CA VAL A 588 4.65 -23.76 18.00
C VAL A 588 6.13 -24.11 17.89
N ASP A 589 6.76 -23.79 16.76
CA ASP A 589 8.20 -23.99 16.51
C ASP A 589 9.07 -23.35 17.61
N GLN A 590 8.75 -22.12 18.02
CA GLN A 590 9.50 -21.42 19.07
C GLN A 590 9.32 -22.03 20.46
N ILE A 591 8.12 -22.51 20.78
CA ILE A 591 7.87 -23.22 22.04
C ILE A 591 8.61 -24.56 22.04
N CYS A 592 8.59 -25.29 20.92
CA CYS A 592 9.26 -26.59 20.79
C CYS A 592 10.79 -26.48 20.79
N SER A 593 11.35 -25.41 20.21
CA SER A 593 12.80 -25.18 20.15
C SER A 593 13.38 -24.52 21.41
N GLY A 594 12.54 -24.09 22.35
CA GLY A 594 12.99 -23.49 23.61
C GLY A 594 13.61 -24.52 24.57
N PRO A 595 14.40 -24.09 25.57
CA PRO A 595 15.12 -24.97 26.49
C PRO A 595 14.24 -26.06 27.14
N ASP A 596 14.68 -27.32 27.17
CA ASP A 596 13.89 -28.49 27.62
C ASP A 596 13.56 -28.49 29.12
N ASP A 597 14.26 -27.66 29.90
CA ASP A 597 14.10 -27.51 31.35
C ASP A 597 12.86 -26.69 31.75
N LEU A 598 12.24 -25.96 30.81
CA LEU A 598 11.10 -25.09 31.05
C LEU A 598 9.77 -25.75 30.64
N THR A 599 8.72 -25.50 31.42
CA THR A 599 7.36 -25.91 31.02
C THR A 599 6.86 -25.09 29.82
N ILE A 600 5.91 -25.64 29.05
CA ILE A 600 5.31 -24.95 27.89
C ILE A 600 4.82 -23.54 28.24
N MET A 601 4.20 -23.37 29.43
CA MET A 601 3.69 -22.08 29.89
C MET A 601 4.82 -21.09 30.23
N GLU A 602 5.92 -21.56 30.80
CA GLU A 602 7.09 -20.73 31.08
C GLU A 602 7.81 -20.31 29.81
N LYS A 603 7.98 -21.22 28.84
CA LYS A 603 8.49 -20.91 27.51
C LYS A 603 7.62 -19.85 26.83
N ALA A 604 6.31 -20.03 26.81
CA ALA A 604 5.38 -19.07 26.23
C ALA A 604 5.46 -17.70 26.93
N ARG A 605 5.53 -17.66 28.27
CA ARG A 605 5.64 -16.40 29.02
C ARG A 605 6.97 -15.68 28.78
N MET A 606 8.06 -16.42 28.61
CA MET A 606 9.37 -15.86 28.25
C MET A 606 9.33 -15.27 26.83
N LEU A 607 8.86 -16.05 25.85
CA LEU A 607 8.80 -15.65 24.44
C LEU A 607 7.75 -14.56 24.16
N ALA A 608 6.78 -14.36 25.05
CA ALA A 608 5.81 -13.29 24.95
C ALA A 608 6.39 -11.91 25.33
N ARG A 609 7.56 -11.87 25.98
CA ARG A 609 8.22 -10.63 26.39
C ARG A 609 9.18 -10.13 25.30
N PRO A 610 9.39 -8.81 25.20
CA PRO A 610 10.43 -8.27 24.34
C PRO A 610 11.82 -8.81 24.72
N THR A 611 12.62 -9.07 23.70
CA THR A 611 14.03 -9.44 23.83
C THR A 611 14.87 -8.29 24.34
N GLU A 612 16.10 -8.55 24.76
CA GLU A 612 17.04 -7.48 25.17
C GLU A 612 17.39 -6.53 24.02
N GLU A 613 17.28 -6.99 22.77
CA GLU A 613 17.46 -6.18 21.56
C GLU A 613 16.26 -5.27 21.26
N TRP A 614 15.14 -5.42 21.97
CA TRP A 614 14.01 -4.52 21.81
C TRP A 614 14.31 -3.15 22.43
N GLY A 615 14.37 -2.13 21.58
CA GLY A 615 14.59 -0.77 22.01
C GLY A 615 14.69 0.18 20.82
N PRO A 616 14.93 1.48 21.08
CA PRO A 616 15.22 2.44 20.02
C PRO A 616 16.51 2.02 19.32
N SER A 617 16.64 2.32 18.02
CA SER A 617 17.85 2.01 17.26
C SER A 617 19.13 2.52 17.96
N ALA A 618 20.27 1.86 17.77
CA ALA A 618 21.55 2.26 18.41
C ALA A 618 21.94 3.73 18.13
N ALA A 619 21.57 4.24 16.95
CA ALA A 619 21.74 5.65 16.57
C ALA A 619 20.81 6.61 17.34
N ALA A 620 19.59 6.16 17.67
CA ALA A 620 18.67 6.90 18.53
C ALA A 620 19.07 6.83 20.01
N CYS A 621 19.60 5.69 20.48
CA CYS A 621 20.11 5.54 21.84
C CYS A 621 21.25 6.52 22.14
N SER A 622 22.18 6.71 21.19
CA SER A 622 23.25 7.70 21.29
C SER A 622 22.76 9.16 21.21
N ALA A 623 21.68 9.44 20.48
CA ALA A 623 21.05 10.77 20.45
C ALA A 623 20.28 11.10 21.74
N VAL A 624 19.58 10.11 22.32
CA VAL A 624 18.87 10.23 23.61
C VAL A 624 19.87 10.40 24.75
N LEU A 625 20.96 9.64 24.75
CA LEU A 625 22.05 9.80 25.72
C LEU A 625 22.67 11.20 25.64
N ARG A 626 22.88 11.75 24.44
CA ARG A 626 23.37 13.13 24.27
C ARG A 626 22.41 14.18 24.82
N THR A 627 21.11 14.04 24.58
CA THR A 627 20.09 14.97 25.09
C THR A 627 19.90 14.87 26.61
N GLU A 628 20.00 13.67 27.20
CA GLU A 628 19.99 13.52 28.66
C GLU A 628 21.24 14.10 29.32
N THR A 629 22.42 14.01 28.68
CA THR A 629 23.62 14.70 29.17
C THR A 629 23.54 16.23 29.06
N GLU A 630 22.83 16.77 28.07
CA GLU A 630 22.64 18.22 27.92
C GLU A 630 21.57 18.80 28.86
N LEU A 631 20.58 18.01 29.28
CA LEU A 631 19.57 18.43 30.28
C LEU A 631 20.03 18.20 31.74
N SER A 632 21.12 17.48 31.96
CA SER A 632 21.69 17.29 33.30
C SER A 632 22.59 18.49 33.65
N PRO A 633 22.39 19.19 34.77
CA PRO A 633 23.31 20.25 35.16
C PRO A 633 24.73 19.66 35.33
N PRO A 634 25.79 20.40 34.97
CA PRO A 634 27.15 19.88 35.06
C PRO A 634 27.42 19.48 36.51
N VAL A 635 27.67 18.18 36.73
CA VAL A 635 28.15 17.68 38.01
C VAL A 635 29.55 18.26 38.19
N LEU A 636 29.64 19.28 39.05
CA LEU A 636 30.88 19.95 39.39
C LEU A 636 31.74 18.99 40.22
N LEU A 637 32.60 18.23 39.54
CA LEU A 637 33.56 17.32 40.18
C LEU A 637 34.73 18.15 40.73
N LEU A 638 34.67 18.50 42.01
CA LEU A 638 35.85 18.90 42.78
C LEU A 638 36.46 17.64 43.41
N HIS A 639 37.67 17.27 42.97
CA HIS A 639 38.49 16.17 43.50
C HIS A 639 37.86 14.76 43.50
N GLY A 640 37.10 14.41 42.47
CA GLY A 640 36.85 13.00 42.13
C GLY A 640 35.92 12.23 43.08
N ARG A 641 35.02 12.90 43.81
CA ARG A 641 33.89 12.22 44.48
C ARG A 641 32.57 12.97 44.25
N PRO A 642 31.45 12.25 44.01
CA PRO A 642 30.14 12.88 43.84
C PRO A 642 29.62 13.41 45.19
N VAL A 643 29.22 14.68 45.25
CA VAL A 643 28.59 15.29 46.42
C VAL A 643 27.07 15.18 46.27
N LEU A 644 26.44 14.34 47.10
CA LEU A 644 24.98 14.36 47.29
C LEU A 644 24.62 15.61 48.11
N ARG A 645 23.85 16.53 47.52
CA ARG A 645 23.31 17.69 48.23
C ARG A 645 22.04 17.26 48.97
N GLU A 646 22.12 17.17 50.30
CA GLU A 646 20.95 16.99 51.16
C GLU A 646 19.94 18.13 50.95
N ARG A 647 18.66 17.77 50.85
CA ARG A 647 17.53 18.70 50.84
C ARG A 647 17.28 19.18 52.27
N GLY A 648 17.24 20.48 52.48
CA GLY A 648 16.79 21.11 53.72
C GLY A 648 15.93 22.35 53.45
N ALA A 649 14.73 22.32 54.04
CA ALA A 649 13.69 23.36 54.21
C ALA A 649 12.99 23.92 52.95
#